data_AF-A0A7C1N9E5-F1
#
_entry.id   AF-A0A7C1N9E5-F1
#
_cell.length_a   1.000
_cell.length_b   1.000
_cell.length_c   1.000
_cell.angle_alpha   90.00
_cell.angle_beta   90.00
_cell.angle_gamma   90.00
#
_symmetry.space_group_name_H-M   'P 1'
#
loop_
_entity.id
_entity.type
_entity.pdbx_description
1 polymer ?
#
loop_
_entity_poly.entity_id
_entity_poly.type
_entity_poly.pdbx_seq_one_letter_code
_entity_poly.pdbx_strand_id
1 'polypeptide(L)'
;MNSNQKKTSLLIILCLLAALAIPLSIRVLPRPGRTHRIDLEAVRYGYSPAKIIVNRGDSVIFKPTSKDVTHGFYLDGYPVEFIIKQQGIAYQKYTWEDEKGNLKTDWDKVSEIEFVADKPGKFTFRCTQVCGNLHPFMTGELIVRPNSLYHVAVSLSVWIVLSLLLWFRQDLKPKHGRGKKINLMESIPGLKWMVKRRSLQFMLLFPGFIIFYLFIISSLWGTPVGNRNITIIIVWILWWFALKAVFVPLGGRLWCMICPLPAPAEWISRRSLTAVRFIQKPIRGLHHRFIGLQKDWPEKIRNMWLQNIIFMLMISFGIILITRPVATAILFLAILAATLFLVLFFRHRVFCLYLCPVGGFLGNYSMASVTAIRAVDPEVCHKHRDKCCLSGGPGGWACPWDQYIGEMNRNNYCGFCTECIKSCPKDNVGIFLRPFGSDRMLKGYDEMYNVIIMLVVAIAFSITMLGPYGFVKEAANVTESRQMLSFLIYLAVLWGAALVVFPGLFILTTKGARRLTGNLINGKDLTLRLSYILIPLGIFAWIAFSLPSVMVNYNYILIVLSDPLGLGWNLFGTADAPFNPFYPEWIPVIQGVILLTGLYLGISRGYHGLENIVQNPFLRVKALILPSLFALFVVNILLKLYMG
;
A
#
# COMPACT_ATOMS: atom_id res chain seq x y z
N MET A 1 -33.52 20.08 1.70
CA MET A 1 -33.27 19.31 2.93
C MET A 1 -34.51 19.38 3.81
N ASN A 2 -35.06 18.25 4.26
CA ASN A 2 -36.19 18.25 5.21
C ASN A 2 -35.74 18.74 6.62
N SER A 3 -36.66 19.15 7.49
CA SER A 3 -36.39 19.66 8.86
C SER A 3 -35.49 18.73 9.68
N ASN A 4 -35.73 17.41 9.62
CA ASN A 4 -34.88 16.40 10.28
C ASN A 4 -33.44 16.37 9.70
N GLN A 5 -33.28 16.65 8.40
CA GLN A 5 -31.96 16.72 7.76
C GLN A 5 -31.17 17.93 8.26
N LYS A 6 -31.81 19.10 8.36
CA LYS A 6 -31.18 20.29 8.93
C LYS A 6 -30.73 20.07 10.38
N LYS A 7 -31.59 19.46 11.22
CA LYS A 7 -31.25 19.13 12.62
C LYS A 7 -30.05 18.19 12.75
N THR A 8 -29.99 17.15 11.91
CA THR A 8 -28.87 16.19 11.95
C THR A 8 -27.59 16.80 11.42
N SER A 9 -27.65 17.62 10.35
CA SER A 9 -26.48 18.37 9.88
C SER A 9 -25.95 19.32 10.95
N LEU A 10 -26.83 20.05 11.66
CA LEU A 10 -26.45 20.92 12.76
C LEU A 10 -25.77 20.13 13.90
N LEU A 11 -26.33 18.98 14.28
CA LEU A 11 -25.74 18.09 15.29
C LEU A 11 -24.34 17.61 14.86
N ILE A 12 -24.17 17.19 13.60
CA ILE A 12 -22.87 16.75 13.07
C ILE A 12 -21.84 17.89 13.14
N ILE A 13 -22.23 19.12 12.80
CA ILE A 13 -21.37 20.30 12.87
C ILE A 13 -21.01 20.63 14.32
N LEU A 14 -21.96 20.62 15.25
CA LEU A 14 -21.70 20.85 16.67
C LEU A 14 -20.75 19.79 17.24
N CYS A 15 -20.97 18.51 16.91
CA CYS A 15 -20.05 17.44 17.30
C CYS A 15 -18.66 17.59 16.67
N LEU A 16 -18.54 18.16 15.47
CA LEU A 16 -17.24 18.44 14.84
C LEU A 16 -16.50 19.53 15.61
N LEU A 17 -17.19 20.62 15.95
CA LEU A 17 -16.63 21.70 16.76
C LEU A 17 -16.14 21.17 18.11
N ALA A 18 -16.94 20.33 18.79
CA ALA A 18 -16.52 19.67 20.03
C ALA A 18 -15.32 18.74 19.81
N ALA A 19 -15.33 17.95 18.74
CA ALA A 19 -14.26 17.01 18.40
C ALA A 19 -12.91 17.71 18.15
N LEU A 20 -12.93 18.95 17.65
CA LEU A 20 -11.74 19.78 17.46
C LEU A 20 -11.36 20.57 18.72
N ALA A 21 -12.34 21.19 19.39
CA ALA A 21 -12.09 22.10 20.51
C ALA A 21 -11.55 21.39 21.76
N ILE A 22 -12.09 20.21 22.11
CA ILE A 22 -11.70 19.48 23.33
C ILE A 22 -10.21 19.06 23.32
N PRO A 23 -9.67 18.46 22.24
CA PRO A 23 -8.24 18.13 22.21
C PRO A 23 -7.31 19.34 22.10
N LEU A 24 -7.79 20.43 21.49
CA LEU A 24 -7.00 21.66 21.31
C LEU A 24 -6.91 22.49 22.60
N SER A 25 -7.93 22.45 23.47
CA SER A 25 -7.91 23.17 24.75
C SER A 25 -6.83 22.67 25.71
N ILE A 26 -6.36 21.42 25.54
CA ILE A 26 -5.25 20.83 26.32
C ILE A 26 -3.92 21.56 26.06
N ARG A 27 -3.81 22.38 25.00
CA ARG A 27 -2.59 23.18 24.69
C ARG A 27 -2.30 24.31 25.68
N VAL A 28 -3.25 24.67 26.53
CA VAL A 28 -3.26 25.94 27.27
C VAL A 28 -2.64 25.84 28.68
N LEU A 29 -2.07 24.69 29.07
CA LEU A 29 -1.41 24.54 30.37
C LEU A 29 0.09 24.82 30.26
N PRO A 30 0.58 26.01 30.68
CA PRO A 30 2.01 26.24 30.81
C PRO A 30 2.59 25.30 31.86
N ARG A 31 3.72 24.66 31.53
CA ARG A 31 4.51 23.87 32.46
C ARG A 31 5.90 24.50 32.55
N PRO A 32 6.50 24.60 33.74
CA PRO A 32 7.88 25.03 33.86
C PRO A 32 8.79 24.05 33.13
N GLY A 33 9.70 24.57 32.31
CA GLY A 33 10.67 23.76 31.58
C GLY A 33 11.58 23.01 32.54
N ARG A 34 11.72 21.70 32.32
CA ARG A 34 12.68 20.85 33.04
C ARG A 34 13.83 20.50 32.11
N THR A 35 15.02 20.33 32.70
CA THR A 35 16.17 19.82 31.96
C THR A 35 16.23 18.30 32.14
N HIS A 36 16.31 17.57 31.03
CA HIS A 36 16.47 16.11 31.02
C HIS A 36 17.84 15.77 30.45
N ARG A 37 18.67 15.07 31.23
CA ARG A 37 19.90 14.45 30.73
C ARG A 37 19.60 13.01 30.33
N ILE A 38 19.89 12.64 29.10
CA ILE A 38 19.55 11.33 28.53
C ILE A 38 20.82 10.69 27.98
N ASP A 39 21.19 9.54 28.54
CA ASP A 39 22.19 8.65 27.97
C ASP A 39 21.58 7.98 26.74
N LEU A 40 22.05 8.36 25.55
CA LEU A 40 21.52 7.88 24.28
C LEU A 40 22.48 6.84 23.69
N GLU A 41 22.14 5.57 23.84
CA GLU A 41 22.91 4.47 23.29
C GLU A 41 22.41 4.10 21.90
N ALA A 42 23.31 4.03 20.93
CA ALA A 42 23.03 3.53 19.59
C ALA A 42 23.60 2.11 19.43
N VAL A 43 22.77 1.22 18.91
CA VAL A 43 23.13 -0.15 18.49
C VAL A 43 22.51 -0.39 17.12
N ARG A 44 23.02 -1.35 16.34
CA ARG A 44 22.42 -1.74 15.07
C ARG A 44 20.91 -1.86 15.18
N TYR A 45 20.24 -1.04 14.38
CA TYR A 45 18.80 -1.06 14.13
C TYR A 45 17.93 -0.52 15.27
N GLY A 46 18.52 0.10 16.30
CA GLY A 46 17.76 0.72 17.39
C GLY A 46 18.54 1.70 18.26
N TYR A 47 17.79 2.51 18.99
CA TYR A 47 18.32 3.42 20.00
C TYR A 47 17.78 3.04 21.39
N SER A 48 18.55 3.33 22.44
CA SER A 48 18.12 3.22 23.83
C SER A 48 18.38 4.55 24.54
N PRO A 49 17.35 5.23 25.08
CA PRO A 49 15.94 4.87 25.01
C PRO A 49 15.37 5.01 23.59
N ALA A 50 14.55 4.04 23.18
CA ALA A 50 13.92 4.04 21.85
C ALA A 50 12.78 5.08 21.73
N LYS A 51 12.24 5.51 22.88
CA LYS A 51 11.15 6.46 23.00
C LYS A 51 11.43 7.44 24.13
N ILE A 52 11.43 8.73 23.79
CA ILE A 52 11.70 9.85 24.68
C ILE A 52 10.42 10.66 24.81
N ILE A 53 10.00 10.96 26.04
CA ILE A 53 8.78 11.73 26.30
C ILE A 53 9.12 12.93 27.17
N VAL A 54 8.95 14.12 26.62
CA VAL A 54 9.23 15.40 27.29
C VAL A 54 8.03 16.34 27.16
N ASN A 55 8.03 17.46 27.87
CA ASN A 55 7.03 18.50 27.69
C ASN A 55 7.58 19.62 26.79
N ARG A 56 6.67 20.35 26.17
CA ARG A 56 7.02 21.55 25.42
C ARG A 56 7.75 22.53 26.33
N GLY A 57 8.92 22.99 25.91
CA GLY A 57 9.78 23.90 26.65
C GLY A 57 10.82 23.22 27.57
N ASP A 58 10.82 21.88 27.64
CA ASP A 58 11.89 21.16 28.33
C ASP A 58 13.22 21.26 27.54
N SER A 59 14.34 21.42 28.24
CA SER A 59 15.69 21.27 27.65
C SER A 59 16.11 19.80 27.71
N VAL A 60 16.68 19.29 26.61
CA VAL A 60 17.13 17.90 26.49
C VAL A 60 18.61 17.90 26.15
N ILE A 61 19.39 17.24 27.02
CA ILE A 61 20.83 17.08 26.88
C ILE A 61 21.09 15.60 26.59
N PHE A 62 21.59 15.29 25.40
CA PHE A 62 22.02 13.94 25.02
C PHE A 62 23.47 13.71 25.37
N LYS A 63 23.73 12.54 25.96
CA LYS A 63 25.07 11.94 26.05
C LYS A 63 25.12 10.72 25.13
N PRO A 64 25.44 10.89 23.84
CA PRO A 64 25.37 9.82 22.87
C PRO A 64 26.56 8.86 22.99
N THR A 65 26.32 7.56 22.82
CA THR A 65 27.39 6.55 22.76
C THR A 65 26.98 5.43 21.82
N SER A 66 27.91 4.96 20.97
CA SER A 66 27.68 3.76 20.16
C SER A 66 28.26 2.51 20.83
N LYS A 67 27.51 1.41 20.79
CA LYS A 67 27.92 0.10 21.31
C LYS A 67 28.57 -0.83 20.28
N ASP A 68 28.47 -0.52 18.99
CA ASP A 68 28.89 -1.45 17.94
C ASP A 68 29.56 -0.79 16.72
N VAL A 69 28.90 0.10 15.99
CA VAL A 69 29.42 0.73 14.76
C VAL A 69 29.16 2.24 14.77
N THR A 70 29.73 2.99 13.84
CA THR A 70 29.36 4.40 13.71
C THR A 70 27.90 4.53 13.33
N HIS A 71 27.17 5.36 14.08
CA HIS A 71 25.77 5.70 13.81
C HIS A 71 25.63 7.19 13.54
N GLY A 72 24.50 7.56 12.94
CA GLY A 72 24.08 8.94 12.87
C GLY A 72 22.88 9.19 13.79
N PHE A 73 22.58 10.46 13.97
CA PHE A 73 21.36 10.93 14.59
C PHE A 73 20.88 12.16 13.83
N TYR A 74 19.65 12.14 13.38
CA TYR A 74 18.94 13.28 12.81
C TYR A 74 17.55 13.31 13.40
N LEU A 75 17.16 14.43 14.02
CA LEU A 75 15.83 14.60 14.61
C LEU A 75 14.92 15.38 13.66
N ASP A 76 13.85 14.72 13.19
CA ASP A 76 12.88 15.33 12.27
C ASP A 76 12.34 16.64 12.87
N GLY A 77 12.44 17.75 12.13
CA GLY A 77 11.90 19.06 12.52
C GLY A 77 12.73 19.88 13.51
N TYR A 78 13.89 19.38 13.94
CA TYR A 78 14.84 20.12 14.80
C TYR A 78 16.21 20.20 14.11
N PRO A 79 16.98 21.27 14.33
CA PRO A 79 18.33 21.41 13.77
C PRO A 79 19.36 20.57 14.57
N VAL A 80 19.05 19.31 14.84
CA VAL A 80 19.89 18.40 15.63
C VAL A 80 20.34 17.25 14.74
N GLU A 81 21.60 17.31 14.32
CA GLU A 81 22.27 16.29 13.54
C GLU A 81 23.67 16.02 14.09
N PHE A 82 23.99 14.76 14.39
CA PHE A 82 25.31 14.38 14.86
C PHE A 82 25.68 12.93 14.49
N ILE A 83 26.98 12.65 14.42
CA ILE A 83 27.55 11.32 14.23
C ILE A 83 27.99 10.77 15.57
N ILE A 84 27.59 9.54 15.87
CA ILE A 84 27.90 8.82 17.10
C ILE A 84 29.00 7.80 16.80
N LYS A 85 30.19 7.98 17.37
CA LYS A 85 31.26 6.98 17.33
C LYS A 85 31.29 6.15 18.61
N GLN A 86 32.09 5.09 18.59
CA GLN A 86 32.40 4.32 19.79
C GLN A 86 33.16 5.20 20.80
N GLN A 87 33.21 4.77 22.07
CA GLN A 87 33.90 5.47 23.16
C GLN A 87 33.29 6.84 23.55
N GLY A 88 32.01 7.08 23.25
CA GLY A 88 31.30 8.29 23.67
C GLY A 88 31.72 9.57 22.94
N ILE A 89 32.37 9.43 21.78
CA ILE A 89 32.75 10.57 20.93
C ILE A 89 31.59 10.86 19.97
N ALA A 90 31.07 12.09 19.99
CA ALA A 90 30.13 12.57 19.00
C ALA A 90 30.69 13.73 18.18
N TYR A 91 30.26 13.80 16.92
CA TYR A 91 30.54 14.93 16.04
C TYR A 91 29.23 15.61 15.71
N GLN A 92 29.02 16.83 16.20
CA GLN A 92 27.82 17.60 15.93
C GLN A 92 28.03 18.45 14.67
N LYS A 93 27.06 18.39 13.77
CA LYS A 93 27.07 19.21 12.57
C LYS A 93 26.63 20.63 12.93
N TYR A 94 27.38 21.63 12.49
CA TYR A 94 26.99 23.02 12.56
C TYR A 94 27.02 23.65 11.18
N THR A 95 26.16 24.65 10.96
CA THR A 95 26.03 25.36 9.69
C THR A 95 26.10 26.85 9.95
N TRP A 96 26.88 27.58 9.16
CA TRP A 96 27.00 29.03 9.22
C TRP A 96 26.99 29.63 7.82
N GLU A 97 26.60 30.89 7.69
CA GLU A 97 26.75 31.64 6.45
C GLU A 97 28.12 32.33 6.43
N ASP A 98 28.85 32.18 5.33
CA ASP A 98 30.08 32.94 5.12
C ASP A 98 29.77 34.41 4.74
N GLU A 99 30.79 35.26 4.74
CA GLU A 99 30.66 36.69 4.40
C GLU A 99 30.08 36.94 3.00
N LYS A 100 30.05 35.91 2.14
CA LYS A 100 29.48 35.95 0.78
C LYS A 100 28.07 35.37 0.72
N GLY A 101 27.46 35.05 1.86
CA GLY A 101 26.12 34.47 1.97
C GLY A 101 26.03 32.99 1.59
N ASN A 102 27.16 32.28 1.44
CA ASN A 102 27.14 30.84 1.18
C ASN A 102 27.08 30.07 2.50
N LEU A 103 26.17 29.11 2.58
CA LEU A 103 26.09 28.18 3.70
C LEU A 103 27.30 27.23 3.69
N LYS A 104 28.06 27.23 4.78
CA LYS A 104 29.16 26.30 5.08
C LYS A 104 28.74 25.35 6.19
N THR A 105 29.25 24.13 6.15
CA THR A 105 28.95 23.06 7.12
C THR A 105 30.23 22.40 7.59
N ASP A 106 30.36 22.16 8.89
CA ASP A 106 31.51 21.45 9.50
C ASP A 106 31.07 20.69 10.77
N TRP A 107 32.00 19.98 11.41
CA TRP A 107 31.74 19.01 12.48
C TRP A 107 32.59 19.24 13.73
N ASP A 108 31.93 19.51 14.86
CA ASP A 108 32.59 19.72 16.15
C ASP A 108 32.57 18.46 17.02
N LYS A 109 33.70 18.14 17.66
CA LYS A 109 33.79 17.06 18.63
C LYS A 109 33.13 17.49 19.95
N VAL A 110 32.02 16.87 20.30
CA VAL A 110 31.22 17.17 21.50
C VAL A 110 31.02 15.92 22.36
N SER A 111 30.81 16.14 23.66
CA SER A 111 30.46 15.08 24.63
C SER A 111 28.98 15.09 25.03
N GLU A 112 28.34 16.26 24.95
CA GLU A 112 26.92 16.47 25.22
C GLU A 112 26.31 17.32 24.10
N ILE A 113 25.07 17.04 23.72
CA ILE A 113 24.30 17.82 22.73
C ILE A 113 23.02 18.33 23.41
N GLU A 114 22.80 19.63 23.40
CA GLU A 114 21.62 20.26 24.01
C GLU A 114 20.66 20.80 22.94
N PHE A 115 19.36 20.61 23.16
CA PHE A 115 18.32 21.30 22.41
C PHE A 115 17.06 21.50 23.26
N VAL A 116 16.24 22.49 22.89
CA VAL A 116 14.96 22.76 23.55
C VAL A 116 13.82 22.15 22.75
N ALA A 117 12.96 21.36 23.41
CA ALA A 117 11.78 20.76 22.80
C ALA A 117 10.62 21.78 22.70
N ASP A 118 10.69 22.70 21.73
CA ASP A 118 9.77 23.84 21.58
C ASP A 118 8.49 23.53 20.80
N LYS A 119 8.50 22.47 19.98
CA LYS A 119 7.37 22.06 19.11
C LYS A 119 6.63 20.86 19.71
N PRO A 120 5.30 20.94 19.95
CA PRO A 120 4.52 19.82 20.44
C PRO A 120 4.21 18.81 19.33
N GLY A 121 4.16 17.52 19.67
CA GLY A 121 3.83 16.46 18.72
C GLY A 121 4.76 15.25 18.84
N LYS A 122 4.70 14.37 17.85
CA LYS A 122 5.63 13.25 17.69
C LYS A 122 6.63 13.57 16.58
N PHE A 123 7.90 13.39 16.88
CA PHE A 123 9.03 13.51 15.97
C PHE A 123 9.77 12.18 15.94
N THR A 124 10.34 11.84 14.79
CA THR A 124 11.17 10.64 14.65
C THR A 124 12.62 11.07 14.59
N PHE A 125 13.50 10.36 15.27
CA PHE A 125 14.94 10.50 15.05
C PHE A 125 15.49 9.28 14.34
N ARG A 126 16.49 9.47 13.48
CA ARG A 126 16.94 8.50 12.48
C ARG A 126 18.46 8.42 12.42
N CYS A 127 18.95 7.28 11.95
CA CYS A 127 20.36 7.11 11.65
C CYS A 127 20.67 7.69 10.27
N THR A 128 21.67 8.58 10.17
CA THR A 128 22.17 9.13 8.90
C THR A 128 23.40 8.41 8.36
N GLN A 129 24.01 7.54 9.18
CA GLN A 129 25.20 6.77 8.81
C GLN A 129 24.84 5.32 8.52
N VAL A 130 25.36 4.78 7.41
CA VAL A 130 25.05 3.40 6.99
C VAL A 130 25.63 2.41 8.01
N CYS A 131 24.77 1.92 8.91
CA CYS A 131 25.14 1.07 10.05
C CYS A 131 24.84 -0.42 9.84
N GLY A 132 24.27 -0.80 8.71
CA GLY A 132 23.93 -2.19 8.36
C GLY A 132 22.75 -2.28 7.37
N ASN A 133 22.27 -3.49 7.11
CA ASN A 133 21.22 -3.76 6.11
C ASN A 133 19.88 -3.09 6.44
N LEU A 134 19.57 -2.99 7.73
CA LEU A 134 18.34 -2.39 8.26
C LEU A 134 18.48 -0.90 8.61
N HIS A 135 19.58 -0.24 8.19
CA HIS A 135 19.83 1.18 8.45
C HIS A 135 18.64 2.12 8.13
N PRO A 136 17.93 2.01 6.99
CA PRO A 136 16.79 2.89 6.68
C PRO A 136 15.63 2.80 7.68
N PHE A 137 15.59 1.72 8.46
CA PHE A 137 14.57 1.46 9.46
C PHE A 137 15.07 1.71 10.88
N MET A 138 16.29 2.22 11.07
CA MET A 138 16.81 2.58 12.39
C MET A 138 16.21 3.91 12.84
N THR A 139 15.14 3.82 13.64
CA THR A 139 14.33 4.95 14.09
C THR A 139 14.11 4.90 15.61
N GLY A 140 13.92 6.08 16.20
CA GLY A 140 13.37 6.26 17.54
C GLY A 140 12.35 7.40 17.58
N GLU A 141 11.65 7.55 18.70
CA GLU A 141 10.53 8.50 18.83
C GLU A 141 10.79 9.56 19.91
N LEU A 142 10.60 10.83 19.58
CA LEU A 142 10.48 11.93 20.54
C LEU A 142 9.01 12.37 20.59
N ILE A 143 8.38 12.30 21.76
CA ILE A 143 7.02 12.82 22.01
C ILE A 143 7.12 14.05 22.91
N VAL A 144 6.77 15.20 22.36
CA VAL A 144 6.71 16.48 23.07
C VAL A 144 5.25 16.76 23.44
N ARG A 145 4.93 16.72 24.73
CA ARG A 145 3.58 16.94 25.26
C ARG A 145 3.24 18.44 25.33
N PRO A 146 1.97 18.82 25.11
CA PRO A 146 0.82 17.97 24.80
C PRO A 146 0.74 17.58 23.32
N ASN A 147 0.56 16.29 23.05
CA ASN A 147 0.41 15.75 21.69
C ASN A 147 -1.03 15.93 21.15
N SER A 148 -1.44 17.19 21.06
CA SER A 148 -2.80 17.58 20.66
C SER A 148 -3.21 17.05 19.28
N LEU A 149 -2.29 16.97 18.31
CA LEU A 149 -2.60 16.51 16.95
C LEU A 149 -3.03 15.04 16.93
N TYR A 150 -2.40 14.17 17.73
CA TYR A 150 -2.85 12.79 17.91
C TYR A 150 -4.28 12.74 18.49
N HIS A 151 -4.54 13.49 19.55
CA HIS A 151 -5.86 13.51 20.18
C HIS A 151 -6.95 14.09 19.27
N VAL A 152 -6.62 15.10 18.45
CA VAL A 152 -7.50 15.60 17.38
C VAL A 152 -7.80 14.49 16.38
N ALA A 153 -6.80 13.75 15.89
CA ALA A 153 -7.02 12.67 14.92
C ALA A 153 -7.89 11.54 15.49
N VAL A 154 -7.67 11.14 16.76
CA VAL A 154 -8.51 10.16 17.46
C VAL A 154 -9.95 10.66 17.57
N SER A 155 -10.14 11.90 18.03
CA SER A 155 -11.45 12.53 18.16
C SER A 155 -12.19 12.64 16.82
N LEU A 156 -11.48 13.05 15.75
CA LEU A 156 -12.01 13.10 14.40
C LEU A 156 -12.38 11.71 13.88
N SER A 157 -11.62 10.65 14.21
CA SER A 157 -11.97 9.29 13.80
C SER A 157 -13.30 8.83 14.40
N VAL A 158 -13.55 9.14 15.68
CA VAL A 158 -14.82 8.88 16.36
C VAL A 158 -15.93 9.71 15.73
N TRP A 159 -15.68 11.00 15.49
CA TRP A 159 -16.63 11.88 14.84
C TRP A 159 -17.02 11.40 13.43
N ILE A 160 -16.08 10.90 12.62
CA ILE A 160 -16.37 10.34 11.28
C ILE A 160 -17.36 9.18 11.38
N VAL A 161 -17.14 8.24 12.31
CA VAL A 161 -18.04 7.09 12.49
C VAL A 161 -19.42 7.54 12.94
N LEU A 162 -19.50 8.39 13.97
CA LEU A 162 -20.78 8.87 14.49
C LEU A 162 -21.54 9.69 13.45
N SER A 163 -20.86 10.61 12.77
CA SER A 163 -21.46 11.46 11.74
C SER A 163 -22.00 10.64 10.57
N LEU A 164 -21.26 9.65 10.09
CA LEU A 164 -21.71 8.75 9.02
C LEU A 164 -22.92 7.91 9.47
N LEU A 165 -22.89 7.32 10.67
CA LEU A 165 -24.02 6.54 11.18
C LEU A 165 -25.28 7.41 11.38
N LEU A 166 -25.13 8.64 11.86
CA LEU A 166 -26.24 9.60 11.98
C LEU A 166 -26.75 10.05 10.61
N TRP A 167 -25.85 10.33 9.67
CA TRP A 167 -26.20 10.76 8.32
C TRP A 167 -26.95 9.65 7.55
N PHE A 168 -26.51 8.40 7.64
CA PHE A 168 -27.14 7.27 6.97
C PHE A 168 -28.47 6.84 7.57
N ARG A 169 -28.81 7.27 8.80
CA ARG A 169 -30.17 7.08 9.35
C ARG A 169 -31.21 7.90 8.61
N GLN A 170 -30.79 8.96 7.95
CA GLN A 170 -31.68 9.74 7.13
C GLN A 170 -31.96 8.94 5.88
N ASP A 171 -33.25 8.74 5.55
CA ASP A 171 -33.66 8.09 4.31
C ASP A 171 -33.26 8.96 3.12
N LEU A 172 -31.98 8.89 2.77
CA LEU A 172 -31.42 9.45 1.57
C LEU A 172 -31.94 8.54 0.46
N LYS A 173 -33.15 8.81 -0.03
CA LYS A 173 -33.53 8.38 -1.37
C LYS A 173 -32.33 8.72 -2.25
N PRO A 174 -31.66 7.74 -2.87
CA PRO A 174 -30.49 8.03 -3.68
C PRO A 174 -30.94 9.04 -4.73
N LYS A 175 -30.40 10.26 -4.70
CA LYS A 175 -30.49 11.15 -5.86
C LYS A 175 -29.92 10.34 -7.01
N HIS A 176 -30.81 9.95 -7.91
CA HIS A 176 -30.52 9.02 -8.98
C HIS A 176 -29.24 9.45 -9.71
N GLY A 177 -28.27 8.55 -9.65
CA GLY A 177 -26.94 8.81 -10.15
C GLY A 177 -26.03 7.69 -9.67
N ARG A 178 -26.20 6.48 -10.22
CA ARG A 178 -25.01 5.64 -10.46
C ARG A 178 -24.01 6.59 -11.10
N GLY A 179 -22.98 7.01 -10.35
CA GLY A 179 -22.15 8.15 -10.75
C GLY A 179 -21.81 8.06 -12.22
N LYS A 180 -22.09 9.14 -12.97
CA LYS A 180 -22.07 9.17 -14.44
C LYS A 180 -20.80 8.46 -14.91
N LYS A 181 -20.95 7.28 -15.52
CA LYS A 181 -19.80 6.56 -16.06
C LYS A 181 -19.37 7.31 -17.31
N ILE A 182 -18.15 7.83 -17.31
CA ILE A 182 -17.62 8.57 -18.46
C ILE A 182 -16.78 7.59 -19.27
N ASN A 183 -17.14 7.35 -20.53
CA ASN A 183 -16.33 6.52 -21.41
C ASN A 183 -15.11 7.32 -21.86
N LEU A 184 -13.94 7.05 -21.26
CA LEU A 184 -12.69 7.76 -21.55
C LEU A 184 -12.28 7.61 -23.01
N MET A 185 -12.63 6.51 -23.68
CA MET A 185 -12.29 6.32 -25.09
C MET A 185 -13.07 7.24 -26.03
N GLU A 186 -14.22 7.73 -25.60
CA GLU A 186 -15.01 8.72 -26.34
C GLU A 186 -14.66 10.14 -25.91
N SER A 187 -14.31 10.35 -24.63
CA SER A 187 -14.01 11.68 -24.08
C SER A 187 -12.59 12.17 -24.38
N ILE A 188 -11.60 11.28 -24.50
CA ILE A 188 -10.20 11.65 -24.76
C ILE A 188 -9.86 11.37 -26.23
N PRO A 189 -9.58 12.41 -27.04
CA PRO A 189 -9.16 12.25 -28.43
C PRO A 189 -7.94 11.32 -28.55
N GLY A 190 -7.96 10.40 -29.51
CA GLY A 190 -6.86 9.49 -29.78
C GLY A 190 -6.72 8.29 -28.81
N LEU A 191 -7.39 8.27 -27.65
CA LEU A 191 -7.28 7.16 -26.71
C LEU A 191 -7.77 5.84 -27.30
N LYS A 192 -8.94 5.85 -27.96
CA LYS A 192 -9.51 4.68 -28.64
C LYS A 192 -8.57 4.11 -29.70
N TRP A 193 -7.94 4.99 -30.46
CA TRP A 193 -6.94 4.61 -31.46
C TRP A 193 -5.72 3.98 -30.81
N MET A 194 -5.19 4.58 -29.74
CA MET A 194 -4.02 4.07 -29.02
C MET A 194 -4.28 2.68 -28.41
N VAL A 195 -5.41 2.47 -27.74
CA VAL A 195 -5.72 1.18 -27.09
C VAL A 195 -6.06 0.06 -28.08
N LYS A 196 -6.52 0.41 -29.28
CA LYS A 196 -6.74 -0.57 -30.37
C LYS A 196 -5.44 -0.96 -31.08
N ARG A 197 -4.35 -0.21 -30.93
CA ARG A 197 -3.06 -0.58 -31.54
C ARG A 197 -2.53 -1.90 -30.98
N ARG A 198 -2.08 -2.77 -31.89
CA ARG A 198 -1.46 -4.06 -31.54
C ARG A 198 -0.17 -3.86 -30.76
N SER A 199 0.65 -2.92 -31.20
CA SER A 199 1.94 -2.61 -30.60
C SER A 199 1.84 -2.10 -29.17
N LEU A 200 0.67 -1.62 -28.71
CA LEU A 200 0.55 -1.00 -27.38
C LEU A 200 1.06 -1.91 -26.25
N GLN A 201 0.67 -3.18 -26.23
CA GLN A 201 1.12 -4.10 -25.17
C GLN A 201 2.63 -4.29 -25.19
N PHE A 202 3.18 -4.54 -26.38
CA PHE A 202 4.62 -4.71 -26.55
C PHE A 202 5.38 -3.43 -26.17
N MET A 203 4.92 -2.26 -26.62
CA MET A 203 5.53 -0.96 -26.31
C MET A 203 5.50 -0.63 -24.81
N LEU A 204 4.49 -1.10 -24.08
CA LEU A 204 4.42 -0.91 -22.62
C LEU A 204 5.27 -1.94 -21.85
N LEU A 205 5.31 -3.18 -22.32
CA LEU A 205 6.04 -4.27 -21.65
C LEU A 205 7.54 -4.23 -21.93
N PHE A 206 7.96 -3.87 -23.14
CA PHE A 206 9.35 -3.99 -23.59
C PHE A 206 10.33 -3.08 -22.82
N PRO A 207 10.05 -1.79 -22.59
CA PRO A 207 10.92 -0.96 -21.75
C PRO A 207 11.00 -1.48 -20.31
N GLY A 208 9.84 -1.85 -19.74
CA GLY A 208 9.78 -2.44 -18.41
C GLY A 208 10.55 -3.76 -18.31
N PHE A 209 10.56 -4.55 -19.37
CA PHE A 209 11.33 -5.79 -19.48
C PHE A 209 12.83 -5.53 -19.46
N ILE A 210 13.32 -4.57 -20.25
CA ILE A 210 14.75 -4.19 -20.23
C ILE A 210 15.16 -3.71 -18.83
N ILE A 211 14.40 -2.77 -18.26
CA ILE A 211 14.66 -2.22 -16.92
C ILE A 211 14.66 -3.33 -15.86
N PHE A 212 13.73 -4.28 -15.96
CA PHE A 212 13.64 -5.39 -15.02
C PHE A 212 14.87 -6.31 -15.07
N TYR A 213 15.43 -6.59 -16.24
CA TYR A 213 16.69 -7.34 -16.34
C TYR A 213 17.88 -6.57 -15.79
N LEU A 214 17.91 -5.25 -16.00
CA LEU A 214 18.92 -4.38 -15.36
C LEU A 214 18.83 -4.43 -13.83
N PHE A 215 17.63 -4.53 -13.25
CA PHE A 215 17.48 -4.73 -11.80
C PHE A 215 18.06 -6.07 -11.33
N ILE A 216 17.86 -7.17 -12.07
CA ILE A 216 18.46 -8.46 -11.71
C ILE A 216 20.00 -8.36 -11.77
N ILE A 217 20.54 -7.78 -12.84
CA ILE A 217 21.99 -7.57 -13.02
C ILE A 217 22.55 -6.70 -11.88
N SER A 218 21.95 -5.55 -11.60
CA SER A 218 22.36 -4.64 -10.52
C SER A 218 22.24 -5.28 -9.14
N SER A 219 21.28 -6.18 -8.94
CA SER A 219 21.11 -6.87 -7.65
C SER A 219 22.12 -8.00 -7.42
N LEU A 220 22.65 -8.61 -8.48
CA LEU A 220 23.63 -9.71 -8.39
C LEU A 220 25.08 -9.21 -8.43
N TRP A 221 25.36 -8.19 -9.22
CA TRP A 221 26.72 -7.67 -9.44
C TRP A 221 26.94 -6.23 -9.00
N GLY A 222 25.88 -5.48 -8.71
CA GLY A 222 26.00 -4.11 -8.20
C GLY A 222 26.29 -4.07 -6.70
N THR A 223 26.18 -2.87 -6.11
CA THR A 223 26.44 -2.68 -4.69
C THR A 223 25.54 -3.55 -3.80
N PRO A 224 26.10 -4.24 -2.79
CA PRO A 224 25.32 -5.04 -1.83
C PRO A 224 24.55 -4.16 -0.84
N VAL A 225 24.86 -2.86 -0.77
CA VAL A 225 24.26 -1.92 0.18
C VAL A 225 22.90 -1.46 -0.36
N GLY A 226 21.82 -1.82 0.33
CA GLY A 226 20.45 -1.57 -0.14
C GLY A 226 20.12 -0.11 -0.46
N ASN A 227 20.64 0.86 0.31
CA ASN A 227 20.36 2.28 0.06
C ASN A 227 21.14 2.88 -1.13
N ARG A 228 22.09 2.14 -1.71
CA ARG A 228 22.80 2.51 -2.94
C ARG A 228 22.48 1.60 -4.11
N ASN A 229 21.65 0.57 -3.92
CA ASN A 229 21.26 -0.34 -4.99
C ASN A 229 19.97 0.14 -5.66
N ILE A 230 20.03 0.38 -6.98
CA ILE A 230 18.87 0.87 -7.75
C ILE A 230 17.66 -0.04 -7.61
N THR A 231 17.84 -1.35 -7.51
CA THR A 231 16.73 -2.29 -7.41
C THR A 231 15.96 -2.07 -6.12
N ILE A 232 16.66 -1.92 -5.00
CA ILE A 232 16.01 -1.74 -3.71
C ILE A 232 15.28 -0.40 -3.66
N ILE A 233 15.94 0.68 -4.07
CA ILE A 233 15.35 2.02 -4.06
C ILE A 233 14.20 2.13 -5.05
N ILE A 234 14.38 1.72 -6.31
CA ILE A 234 13.34 1.90 -7.33
C ILE A 234 12.19 0.91 -7.13
N VAL A 235 12.43 -0.37 -6.83
CA VAL A 235 11.35 -1.36 -6.69
C VAL A 235 10.60 -1.20 -5.36
N TRP A 236 11.31 -1.13 -4.25
CA TRP A 236 10.70 -1.22 -2.92
C TRP A 236 10.36 0.12 -2.29
N ILE A 237 10.99 1.23 -2.73
CA ILE A 237 10.66 2.58 -2.25
C ILE A 237 9.77 3.29 -3.28
N LEU A 238 10.31 3.66 -4.44
CA LEU A 238 9.60 4.49 -5.41
C LEU A 238 8.40 3.75 -6.03
N TRP A 239 8.65 2.59 -6.61
CA TRP A 239 7.63 1.81 -7.31
C TRP A 239 6.56 1.29 -6.36
N TRP A 240 6.92 0.82 -5.17
CA TRP A 240 5.96 0.40 -4.16
C TRP A 240 5.02 1.54 -3.74
N PHE A 241 5.58 2.73 -3.46
CA PHE A 241 4.77 3.92 -3.16
C PHE A 241 3.87 4.29 -4.34
N ALA A 242 4.42 4.39 -5.56
CA ALA A 242 3.65 4.69 -6.76
C ALA A 242 2.51 3.67 -6.97
N LEU A 243 2.78 2.38 -6.75
CA LEU A 243 1.80 1.32 -6.86
C LEU A 243 0.62 1.54 -5.90
N LYS A 244 0.89 1.86 -4.63
CA LYS A 244 -0.14 2.01 -3.60
C LYS A 244 -0.86 3.36 -3.65
N ALA A 245 -0.13 4.45 -3.87
CA ALA A 245 -0.65 5.81 -3.82
C ALA A 245 -1.29 6.26 -5.14
N VAL A 246 -0.80 5.75 -6.29
CA VAL A 246 -1.21 6.22 -7.61
C VAL A 246 -1.92 5.11 -8.39
N PHE A 247 -1.22 4.00 -8.69
CA PHE A 247 -1.77 2.99 -9.59
C PHE A 247 -3.00 2.29 -9.02
N VAL A 248 -3.02 1.95 -7.73
CA VAL A 248 -4.17 1.26 -7.12
C VAL A 248 -5.44 2.14 -7.09
N PRO A 249 -5.42 3.36 -6.53
CA PRO A 249 -6.61 4.21 -6.50
C PRO A 249 -7.11 4.63 -7.89
N LEU A 250 -6.17 4.89 -8.82
CA LEU A 250 -6.52 5.38 -10.15
C LEU A 250 -6.82 4.25 -11.13
N GLY A 251 -5.88 3.34 -11.28
CA GLY A 251 -5.83 2.31 -12.31
C GLY A 251 -6.22 0.90 -11.88
N GLY A 252 -6.21 0.63 -10.57
CA GLY A 252 -6.31 -0.70 -10.00
C GLY A 252 -5.23 -1.64 -10.55
N ARG A 253 -5.58 -2.37 -11.62
CA ARG A 253 -4.74 -3.38 -12.27
C ARG A 253 -3.92 -2.86 -13.45
N LEU A 254 -3.75 -1.55 -13.62
CA LEU A 254 -2.83 -0.97 -14.62
C LEU A 254 -1.41 -1.57 -14.53
N TRP A 255 -0.92 -1.85 -13.31
CA TRP A 255 0.37 -2.55 -13.14
C TRP A 255 0.39 -3.91 -13.85
N CYS A 256 -0.71 -4.67 -13.81
CA CYS A 256 -0.77 -5.99 -14.44
C CYS A 256 -0.65 -5.91 -15.98
N MET A 257 -0.95 -4.75 -16.58
CA MET A 257 -0.77 -4.51 -18.01
C MET A 257 0.70 -4.25 -18.36
N ILE A 258 1.45 -3.56 -17.49
CA ILE A 258 2.85 -3.14 -17.74
C ILE A 258 3.89 -4.03 -17.04
N CYS A 259 3.44 -4.97 -16.20
CA CYS A 259 4.31 -5.87 -15.45
C CYS A 259 5.15 -6.72 -16.41
N PRO A 260 6.49 -6.69 -16.31
CA PRO A 260 7.39 -7.36 -17.25
C PRO A 260 7.54 -8.87 -16.99
N LEU A 261 7.25 -9.34 -15.77
CA LEU A 261 7.38 -10.74 -15.34
C LEU A 261 6.70 -11.78 -16.27
N PRO A 262 5.46 -11.57 -16.73
CA PRO A 262 4.81 -12.50 -17.65
C PRO A 262 5.29 -12.39 -19.10
N ALA A 263 6.05 -11.36 -19.49
CA ALA A 263 6.34 -11.08 -20.90
C ALA A 263 7.12 -12.22 -21.60
N PRO A 264 8.18 -12.80 -21.01
CA PRO A 264 8.90 -13.91 -21.66
C PRO A 264 8.03 -15.14 -21.89
N ALA A 265 7.29 -15.54 -20.86
CA ALA A 265 6.36 -16.66 -20.93
C ALA A 265 5.28 -16.42 -21.99
N GLU A 266 4.74 -15.20 -22.07
CA GLU A 266 3.71 -14.85 -23.04
C GLU A 266 4.23 -14.81 -24.48
N TRP A 267 5.40 -14.21 -24.72
CA TRP A 267 6.01 -14.15 -26.06
C TRP A 267 6.38 -15.53 -26.58
N ILE A 268 6.97 -16.38 -25.73
CA ILE A 268 7.26 -17.78 -26.05
C ILE A 268 5.95 -18.51 -26.37
N SER A 269 4.96 -18.42 -25.47
CA SER A 269 3.68 -19.11 -25.63
C SER A 269 2.92 -18.68 -26.89
N ARG A 270 2.94 -17.39 -27.24
CA ARG A 270 2.29 -16.85 -28.44
C ARG A 270 3.09 -17.04 -29.73
N ARG A 271 4.40 -17.35 -29.64
CA ARG A 271 5.34 -17.32 -30.78
C ARG A 271 5.30 -16.00 -31.55
N SER A 272 4.99 -14.91 -30.86
CA SER A 272 4.90 -13.58 -31.46
C SER A 272 5.03 -12.52 -30.38
N LEU A 273 5.65 -11.40 -30.75
CA LEU A 273 5.77 -10.22 -29.92
C LEU A 273 4.53 -9.33 -30.05
N THR A 274 3.98 -9.19 -31.27
CA THR A 274 2.90 -8.24 -31.58
C THR A 274 1.78 -8.79 -32.48
N ALA A 275 2.08 -9.76 -33.34
CA ALA A 275 1.11 -10.29 -34.30
C ALA A 275 0.12 -11.26 -33.63
N VAL A 276 -1.07 -11.40 -34.21
CA VAL A 276 -2.13 -12.29 -33.74
C VAL A 276 -2.23 -13.47 -34.69
N ARG A 277 -2.01 -14.68 -34.17
CA ARG A 277 -2.12 -15.92 -34.95
C ARG A 277 -3.54 -16.46 -34.83
N PHE A 278 -4.45 -15.95 -35.65
CA PHE A 278 -5.86 -16.34 -35.65
C PHE A 278 -6.08 -17.67 -36.39
N ILE A 279 -6.92 -18.52 -35.82
CA ILE A 279 -7.34 -19.81 -36.38
C ILE A 279 -8.87 -19.81 -36.44
N GLN A 280 -9.43 -20.10 -37.62
CA GLN A 280 -10.87 -20.08 -37.83
C GLN A 280 -11.62 -21.10 -36.97
N LYS A 281 -11.14 -22.35 -36.92
CA LYS A 281 -11.72 -23.39 -36.05
C LYS A 281 -11.12 -23.31 -34.64
N PRO A 282 -11.93 -23.10 -33.60
CA PRO A 282 -11.41 -22.95 -32.24
C PRO A 282 -10.87 -24.29 -31.72
N ILE A 283 -9.69 -24.25 -31.11
CA ILE A 283 -9.08 -25.39 -30.43
C ILE A 283 -9.32 -25.20 -28.94
N ARG A 284 -10.04 -26.13 -28.31
CA ARG A 284 -10.45 -26.03 -26.88
C ARG A 284 -11.16 -24.70 -26.54
N GLY A 285 -11.95 -24.17 -27.48
CA GLY A 285 -12.72 -22.92 -27.29
C GLY A 285 -11.94 -21.62 -27.54
N LEU A 286 -10.69 -21.71 -28.03
CA LEU A 286 -9.87 -20.54 -28.36
C LEU A 286 -9.53 -20.52 -29.85
N HIS A 287 -9.61 -19.35 -30.48
CA HIS A 287 -9.22 -19.13 -31.88
C HIS A 287 -7.70 -18.94 -32.06
N HIS A 288 -6.91 -19.44 -31.11
CA HIS A 288 -5.47 -19.27 -31.06
C HIS A 288 -4.80 -20.52 -30.51
N ARG A 289 -3.59 -20.81 -31.01
CA ARG A 289 -2.76 -21.89 -30.50
C ARG A 289 -1.57 -21.33 -29.73
N PHE A 290 -1.46 -21.74 -28.47
CA PHE A 290 -0.33 -21.45 -27.59
C PHE A 290 0.67 -22.62 -27.58
N ILE A 291 1.92 -22.37 -27.22
CA ILE A 291 2.87 -23.46 -26.89
C ILE A 291 2.42 -24.15 -25.59
N GLY A 292 2.71 -25.44 -25.48
CA GLY A 292 2.47 -26.23 -24.27
C GLY A 292 1.24 -27.12 -24.34
N LEU A 293 0.93 -27.78 -23.22
CA LEU A 293 -0.20 -28.71 -23.09
C LEU A 293 -1.56 -28.02 -23.06
N GLN A 294 -1.60 -26.70 -22.79
CA GLN A 294 -2.81 -25.86 -22.73
C GLN A 294 -3.93 -26.47 -21.85
N LYS A 295 -3.57 -27.03 -20.70
CA LYS A 295 -4.54 -27.53 -19.71
C LYS A 295 -5.20 -26.37 -18.97
N ASP A 296 -6.41 -26.60 -18.49
CA ASP A 296 -7.07 -25.70 -17.55
C ASP A 296 -6.48 -25.80 -16.16
N TRP A 297 -6.51 -24.69 -15.44
CA TRP A 297 -6.19 -24.68 -14.02
C TRP A 297 -7.28 -25.46 -13.25
N PRO A 298 -6.92 -26.34 -12.29
CA PRO A 298 -7.91 -27.19 -11.62
C PRO A 298 -8.98 -26.38 -10.90
N GLU A 299 -10.26 -26.74 -11.08
CA GLU A 299 -11.39 -25.94 -10.62
C GLU A 299 -11.41 -25.71 -9.10
N LYS A 300 -11.03 -26.72 -8.32
CA LYS A 300 -11.02 -26.67 -6.85
C LYS A 300 -10.09 -25.59 -6.28
N ILE A 301 -9.08 -25.16 -7.05
CA ILE A 301 -8.09 -24.16 -6.65
C ILE A 301 -8.16 -22.88 -7.52
N ARG A 302 -9.29 -22.65 -8.21
CA ARG A 302 -9.58 -21.37 -8.90
C ARG A 302 -10.05 -20.30 -7.91
N ASN A 303 -9.21 -19.97 -6.94
CA ASN A 303 -9.49 -19.00 -5.88
C ASN A 303 -8.18 -18.31 -5.43
N MET A 304 -8.27 -17.39 -4.47
CA MET A 304 -7.12 -16.61 -3.99
C MET A 304 -6.33 -17.27 -2.85
N TRP A 305 -6.68 -18.48 -2.40
CA TRP A 305 -5.99 -19.10 -1.26
C TRP A 305 -4.51 -19.34 -1.53
N LEU A 306 -4.15 -19.80 -2.72
CA LEU A 306 -2.75 -20.01 -3.07
C LEU A 306 -1.97 -18.68 -3.11
N GLN A 307 -2.56 -17.62 -3.65
CA GLN A 307 -1.97 -16.27 -3.59
C GLN A 307 -1.77 -15.79 -2.16
N ASN A 308 -2.74 -16.04 -1.27
CA ASN A 308 -2.66 -15.67 0.14
C ASN A 308 -1.53 -16.41 0.85
N ILE A 309 -1.40 -17.72 0.64
CA ILE A 309 -0.33 -18.54 1.25
C ILE A 309 1.04 -18.11 0.75
N ILE A 310 1.20 -17.92 -0.57
CA ILE A 310 2.47 -17.46 -1.16
C ILE A 310 2.79 -16.04 -0.67
N PHE A 311 1.79 -15.16 -0.55
CA PHE A 311 1.98 -13.82 0.01
C PHE A 311 2.46 -13.88 1.47
N MET A 312 1.86 -14.75 2.30
CA MET A 312 2.28 -14.93 3.69
C MET A 312 3.68 -15.53 3.81
N LEU A 313 4.07 -16.45 2.92
CA LEU A 313 5.45 -16.94 2.84
C LEU A 313 6.41 -15.83 2.43
N MET A 314 6.10 -15.07 1.39
CA MET A 314 6.92 -13.95 0.93
C MET A 314 7.11 -12.88 2.01
N ILE A 315 6.03 -12.51 2.71
CA ILE A 315 6.08 -11.47 3.75
C ILE A 315 6.82 -11.92 5.01
N SER A 316 6.86 -13.23 5.28
CA SER A 316 7.65 -13.81 6.39
C SER A 316 9.14 -13.48 6.25
N PHE A 317 9.61 -13.29 5.02
CA PHE A 317 10.98 -12.86 4.69
C PHE A 317 11.04 -11.42 4.19
N GLY A 318 10.00 -10.61 4.46
CA GLY A 318 9.83 -9.28 3.90
C GLY A 318 11.01 -8.35 4.17
N ILE A 319 11.53 -8.31 5.40
CA ILE A 319 12.74 -7.51 5.73
C ILE A 319 13.92 -7.92 4.85
N ILE A 320 14.16 -9.21 4.71
CA ILE A 320 15.32 -9.73 3.97
C ILE A 320 15.18 -9.39 2.49
N LEU A 321 13.97 -9.53 1.94
CA LEU A 321 13.68 -9.21 0.55
C LEU A 321 13.93 -7.72 0.26
N ILE A 322 13.44 -6.81 1.10
CA ILE A 322 13.54 -5.37 0.82
C ILE A 322 14.89 -4.74 1.18
N THR A 323 15.71 -5.39 2.00
CA THR A 323 17.01 -4.84 2.42
C THR A 323 18.19 -5.41 1.63
N ARG A 324 18.05 -6.60 1.05
CA ARG A 324 19.16 -7.31 0.40
C ARG A 324 18.91 -7.48 -1.10
N PRO A 325 19.72 -6.85 -1.96
CA PRO A 325 19.55 -6.93 -3.41
C PRO A 325 19.51 -8.37 -3.93
N VAL A 326 20.45 -9.21 -3.50
CA VAL A 326 20.53 -10.63 -3.92
C VAL A 326 19.26 -11.41 -3.60
N ALA A 327 18.63 -11.17 -2.44
CA ALA A 327 17.38 -11.82 -2.08
C ALA A 327 16.23 -11.41 -3.01
N THR A 328 16.18 -10.13 -3.40
CA THR A 328 15.23 -9.64 -4.43
C THR A 328 15.51 -10.27 -5.80
N ALA A 329 16.78 -10.39 -6.22
CA ALA A 329 17.13 -11.04 -7.48
C ALA A 329 16.68 -12.51 -7.53
N ILE A 330 16.92 -13.27 -6.46
CA ILE A 330 16.50 -14.67 -6.36
C ILE A 330 14.97 -14.76 -6.44
N LEU A 331 14.23 -13.88 -5.76
CA LEU A 331 12.78 -13.84 -5.86
C LEU A 331 12.31 -13.57 -7.29
N PHE A 332 12.93 -12.61 -7.98
CA PHE A 332 12.63 -12.27 -9.37
C PHE A 332 12.90 -13.43 -10.33
N LEU A 333 14.04 -14.10 -10.19
CA LEU A 333 14.39 -15.27 -10.98
C LEU A 333 13.45 -16.44 -10.70
N ALA A 334 13.08 -16.67 -9.44
CA ALA A 334 12.12 -17.71 -9.07
C ALA A 334 10.73 -17.45 -9.68
N ILE A 335 10.27 -16.19 -9.68
CA ILE A 335 9.01 -15.82 -10.33
C ILE A 335 9.10 -16.01 -11.84
N LEU A 336 10.21 -15.61 -12.49
CA LEU A 336 10.42 -15.80 -13.92
C LEU A 336 10.43 -17.29 -14.29
N ALA A 337 11.12 -18.12 -13.52
CA ALA A 337 11.14 -19.56 -13.70
C ALA A 337 9.72 -20.15 -13.55
N ALA A 338 8.97 -19.71 -12.55
CA ALA A 338 7.59 -20.16 -12.33
C ALA A 338 6.65 -19.75 -13.47
N THR A 339 6.77 -18.54 -14.02
CA THR A 339 5.93 -18.10 -15.16
C THR A 339 6.25 -18.90 -16.42
N LEU A 340 7.54 -19.11 -16.71
CA LEU A 340 8.00 -19.93 -17.83
C LEU A 340 7.56 -21.39 -17.69
N PHE A 341 7.69 -21.96 -16.50
CA PHE A 341 7.27 -23.33 -16.24
C PHE A 341 5.76 -23.51 -16.43
N LEU A 342 4.94 -22.64 -15.82
CA LEU A 342 3.48 -22.77 -15.87
C LEU A 342 2.93 -22.63 -17.29
N VAL A 343 3.56 -21.83 -18.16
CA VAL A 343 3.08 -21.64 -19.54
C VAL A 343 3.23 -22.89 -20.41
N LEU A 344 4.11 -23.83 -20.03
CA LEU A 344 4.27 -25.11 -20.73
C LEU A 344 3.10 -26.06 -20.46
N PHE A 345 2.42 -25.93 -19.32
CA PHE A 345 1.36 -26.85 -18.89
C PHE A 345 -0.03 -26.23 -19.06
N PHE A 346 -0.20 -24.98 -18.64
CA PHE A 346 -1.50 -24.35 -18.53
C PHE A 346 -1.71 -23.22 -19.53
N ARG A 347 -2.97 -23.03 -19.94
CA ARG A 347 -3.38 -21.86 -20.75
C ARG A 347 -3.73 -20.66 -19.87
N HIS A 348 -3.83 -19.47 -20.49
CA HIS A 348 -4.03 -18.18 -19.80
C HIS A 348 -2.85 -17.78 -18.90
N ARG A 349 -2.93 -16.60 -18.26
CA ARG A 349 -1.90 -16.13 -17.34
C ARG A 349 -2.11 -16.73 -15.94
N VAL A 350 -1.98 -18.04 -15.80
CA VAL A 350 -2.21 -18.79 -14.55
C VAL A 350 -1.42 -18.22 -13.38
N PHE A 351 -0.13 -17.93 -13.58
CA PHE A 351 0.68 -17.30 -12.53
C PHE A 351 0.01 -16.00 -12.04
N CYS A 352 -0.37 -15.10 -12.95
CA CYS A 352 -1.01 -13.84 -12.61
C CYS A 352 -2.39 -14.00 -11.98
N LEU A 353 -3.15 -15.03 -12.38
CA LEU A 353 -4.51 -15.31 -11.89
C LEU A 353 -4.51 -15.93 -10.49
N TYR A 354 -3.62 -16.89 -10.21
CA TYR A 354 -3.74 -17.79 -9.06
C TYR A 354 -2.50 -17.91 -8.17
N LEU A 355 -1.32 -17.43 -8.59
CA LEU A 355 -0.08 -17.55 -7.80
C LEU A 355 0.55 -16.21 -7.42
N CYS A 356 0.39 -15.17 -8.25
CA CYS A 356 1.06 -13.89 -8.07
C CYS A 356 0.54 -13.20 -6.79
N PRO A 357 1.38 -13.05 -5.75
CA PRO A 357 0.95 -12.43 -4.49
C PRO A 357 0.49 -10.99 -4.68
N VAL A 358 1.24 -10.26 -5.52
CA VAL A 358 0.94 -8.87 -5.88
C VAL A 358 -0.35 -8.77 -6.69
N GLY A 359 -0.54 -9.67 -7.67
CA GLY A 359 -1.75 -9.73 -8.49
C GLY A 359 -3.01 -10.01 -7.66
N GLY A 360 -2.90 -10.83 -6.62
CA GLY A 360 -3.98 -11.13 -5.69
C GLY A 360 -4.52 -9.86 -5.02
N PHE A 361 -3.73 -9.18 -4.20
CA PHE A 361 -4.23 -7.99 -3.50
C PHE A 361 -4.55 -6.83 -4.45
N LEU A 362 -3.82 -6.66 -5.56
CA LEU A 362 -4.18 -5.67 -6.58
C LEU A 362 -5.55 -5.97 -7.19
N GLY A 363 -5.93 -7.24 -7.29
CA GLY A 363 -7.29 -7.67 -7.61
C GLY A 363 -8.31 -7.06 -6.69
N ASN A 364 -8.25 -7.37 -5.39
CA ASN A 364 -9.27 -6.87 -4.46
C ASN A 364 -9.25 -5.34 -4.34
N TYR A 365 -8.07 -4.71 -4.33
CA TYR A 365 -7.98 -3.25 -4.26
C TYR A 365 -8.47 -2.55 -5.55
N SER A 366 -8.35 -3.18 -6.72
CA SER A 366 -8.90 -2.63 -7.97
C SER A 366 -10.43 -2.51 -7.97
N MET A 367 -11.13 -3.15 -7.04
CA MET A 367 -12.56 -2.93 -6.85
C MET A 367 -12.88 -1.50 -6.40
N ALA A 368 -11.91 -0.85 -5.74
CA ALA A 368 -12.00 0.54 -5.34
C ALA A 368 -11.52 1.55 -6.39
N SER A 369 -10.84 1.11 -7.46
CA SER A 369 -10.26 2.01 -8.46
C SER A 369 -11.29 2.83 -9.23
N VAL A 370 -10.89 4.03 -9.67
CA VAL A 370 -11.75 4.93 -10.46
C VAL A 370 -11.83 4.57 -11.94
N THR A 371 -11.02 3.64 -12.43
CA THR A 371 -11.07 3.17 -13.83
C THR A 371 -11.55 1.72 -13.93
N ALA A 372 -12.27 1.39 -15.02
CA ALA A 372 -12.75 0.04 -15.29
C ALA A 372 -12.98 -0.21 -16.78
N ILE A 373 -12.63 -1.40 -17.27
CA ILE A 373 -13.09 -1.87 -18.59
C ILE A 373 -14.49 -2.48 -18.41
N ARG A 374 -15.48 -2.11 -19.22
CA ARG A 374 -16.84 -2.69 -19.16
C ARG A 374 -17.46 -2.78 -20.54
N ALA A 375 -18.55 -3.54 -20.68
CA ALA A 375 -19.42 -3.46 -21.85
C ALA A 375 -20.03 -2.05 -21.93
N VAL A 376 -20.16 -1.51 -23.14
CA VAL A 376 -20.96 -0.29 -23.39
C VAL A 376 -22.43 -0.65 -23.22
N ASP A 377 -22.88 -1.68 -23.92
CA ASP A 377 -24.20 -2.30 -23.76
C ASP A 377 -24.08 -3.81 -23.45
N PRO A 378 -24.44 -4.27 -22.23
CA PRO A 378 -24.43 -5.70 -21.88
C PRO A 378 -25.28 -6.57 -22.81
N GLU A 379 -26.41 -6.08 -23.32
CA GLU A 379 -27.33 -6.86 -24.14
C GLU A 379 -26.72 -7.24 -25.49
N VAL A 380 -25.93 -6.35 -26.09
CA VAL A 380 -25.14 -6.63 -27.29
C VAL A 380 -24.14 -7.76 -27.02
N CYS A 381 -23.54 -7.81 -25.83
CA CYS A 381 -22.67 -8.91 -25.44
C CYS A 381 -23.43 -10.23 -25.28
N HIS A 382 -24.60 -10.23 -24.64
CA HIS A 382 -25.40 -11.45 -24.43
C HIS A 382 -25.93 -12.05 -25.74
N LYS A 383 -26.31 -11.21 -26.71
CA LYS A 383 -26.75 -11.66 -28.05
C LYS A 383 -25.61 -12.15 -28.95
N HIS A 384 -24.37 -11.76 -28.65
CA HIS A 384 -23.19 -12.12 -29.45
C HIS A 384 -22.69 -13.54 -29.11
N ARG A 385 -22.94 -14.51 -30.00
CA ARG A 385 -22.63 -15.93 -29.79
C ARG A 385 -21.13 -16.26 -29.82
N ASP A 386 -20.36 -15.63 -30.70
CA ASP A 386 -18.94 -15.98 -30.91
C ASP A 386 -18.04 -15.57 -29.74
N LYS A 387 -18.48 -14.58 -28.94
CA LYS A 387 -17.81 -14.09 -27.72
C LYS A 387 -16.29 -13.87 -27.91
N CYS A 388 -15.89 -13.26 -29.03
CA CYS A 388 -14.48 -13.03 -29.41
C CYS A 388 -13.62 -12.33 -28.34
N CYS A 389 -14.22 -11.57 -27.41
CA CYS A 389 -13.50 -10.99 -26.28
C CYS A 389 -12.94 -12.04 -25.29
N LEU A 390 -13.57 -13.22 -25.22
CA LEU A 390 -13.13 -14.36 -24.42
C LEU A 390 -12.34 -15.36 -25.27
N SER A 391 -12.87 -15.76 -26.44
CA SER A 391 -12.31 -16.81 -27.31
C SER A 391 -11.19 -16.33 -28.24
N GLY A 392 -11.04 -15.01 -28.42
CA GLY A 392 -10.09 -14.40 -29.36
C GLY A 392 -10.71 -14.11 -30.74
N GLY A 393 -10.09 -13.23 -31.51
CA GLY A 393 -10.56 -12.84 -32.84
C GLY A 393 -9.43 -12.47 -33.80
N PRO A 394 -9.73 -12.18 -35.07
CA PRO A 394 -8.71 -11.76 -36.05
C PRO A 394 -8.04 -10.45 -35.64
N GLY A 395 -8.81 -9.61 -34.95
CA GLY A 395 -8.31 -8.47 -34.21
C GLY A 395 -7.30 -8.94 -33.18
N GLY A 396 -7.74 -9.43 -32.02
CA GLY A 396 -6.87 -9.63 -30.85
C GLY A 396 -6.91 -11.02 -30.24
N TRP A 397 -6.06 -11.22 -29.25
CA TRP A 397 -5.99 -12.47 -28.51
C TRP A 397 -7.23 -12.68 -27.63
N ALA A 398 -7.45 -13.94 -27.26
CA ALA A 398 -8.37 -14.33 -26.20
C ALA A 398 -8.01 -13.64 -24.87
N CYS A 399 -9.00 -13.43 -23.99
CA CYS A 399 -8.77 -12.78 -22.70
C CYS A 399 -7.72 -13.57 -21.88
N PRO A 400 -6.52 -13.00 -21.61
CA PRO A 400 -5.48 -13.72 -20.86
C PRO A 400 -5.85 -13.96 -19.38
N TRP A 401 -6.92 -13.31 -18.92
CA TRP A 401 -7.43 -13.34 -17.55
C TRP A 401 -8.76 -14.09 -17.42
N ASP A 402 -9.20 -14.77 -18.50
CA ASP A 402 -10.42 -15.59 -18.49
C ASP A 402 -11.67 -14.80 -18.04
N GLN A 403 -11.81 -13.56 -18.52
CA GLN A 403 -12.94 -12.67 -18.20
C GLN A 403 -13.83 -12.45 -19.41
N TYR A 404 -15.13 -12.64 -19.21
CA TYR A 404 -16.16 -12.29 -20.19
C TYR A 404 -16.78 -10.93 -19.88
N ILE A 405 -16.68 -10.00 -20.83
CA ILE A 405 -17.08 -8.60 -20.64
C ILE A 405 -18.58 -8.43 -20.37
N GLY A 406 -19.44 -9.28 -20.93
CA GLY A 406 -20.90 -9.18 -20.76
C GLY A 406 -21.36 -9.35 -19.31
N GLU A 407 -20.66 -10.20 -18.54
CA GLU A 407 -21.00 -10.49 -17.14
C GLU A 407 -20.05 -9.82 -16.13
N MET A 408 -19.05 -9.08 -16.62
CA MET A 408 -18.00 -8.52 -15.78
C MET A 408 -18.52 -7.32 -14.98
N ASN A 409 -18.77 -7.55 -13.70
CA ASN A 409 -19.23 -6.53 -12.75
C ASN A 409 -18.15 -6.09 -11.75
N ARG A 410 -16.98 -6.75 -11.72
CA ARG A 410 -15.88 -6.46 -10.79
C ARG A 410 -14.53 -6.36 -11.51
N ASN A 411 -13.65 -5.50 -11.03
CA ASN A 411 -12.29 -5.37 -11.54
C ASN A 411 -11.33 -6.46 -11.05
N ASN A 412 -11.69 -7.20 -10.01
CA ASN A 412 -10.76 -8.03 -9.26
C ASN A 412 -10.09 -9.18 -10.04
N TYR A 413 -10.64 -9.60 -11.18
CA TYR A 413 -10.00 -10.57 -12.07
C TYR A 413 -9.60 -9.98 -13.44
N CYS A 414 -9.85 -8.69 -13.71
CA CYS A 414 -9.48 -8.06 -14.97
C CYS A 414 -8.07 -7.45 -14.90
N GLY A 415 -7.10 -7.98 -15.66
CA GLY A 415 -5.74 -7.42 -15.71
C GLY A 415 -5.54 -6.18 -16.58
N PHE A 416 -6.62 -5.53 -17.02
CA PHE A 416 -6.59 -4.29 -17.81
C PHE A 416 -5.75 -4.36 -19.11
N CYS A 417 -5.51 -5.55 -19.66
CA CYS A 417 -4.62 -5.76 -20.82
C CYS A 417 -5.18 -5.28 -22.17
N THR A 418 -6.42 -4.76 -22.21
CA THR A 418 -7.11 -4.25 -23.40
C THR A 418 -7.41 -5.23 -24.56
N GLU A 419 -6.97 -6.50 -24.53
CA GLU A 419 -7.25 -7.45 -25.63
C GLU A 419 -8.74 -7.57 -25.97
N CYS A 420 -9.62 -7.57 -24.98
CA CYS A 420 -11.08 -7.58 -25.20
C CYS A 420 -11.59 -6.42 -26.08
N ILE A 421 -10.98 -5.22 -26.00
CA ILE A 421 -11.32 -4.06 -26.84
C ILE A 421 -10.88 -4.34 -28.28
N LYS A 422 -9.70 -4.93 -28.45
CA LYS A 422 -9.12 -5.17 -29.76
C LYS A 422 -9.69 -6.42 -30.45
N SER A 423 -10.30 -7.33 -29.70
CA SER A 423 -10.94 -8.55 -30.21
C SER A 423 -12.43 -8.39 -30.46
N CYS A 424 -13.07 -7.30 -29.99
CA CYS A 424 -14.50 -7.08 -30.13
C CYS A 424 -14.86 -6.56 -31.55
N PRO A 425 -15.61 -7.33 -32.37
CA PRO A 425 -16.02 -6.87 -33.70
C PRO A 425 -17.17 -5.85 -33.64
N LYS A 426 -17.90 -5.79 -32.52
CA LYS A 426 -19.05 -4.90 -32.31
C LYS A 426 -18.69 -3.55 -31.69
N ASP A 427 -17.41 -3.31 -31.42
CA ASP A 427 -16.91 -2.09 -30.76
C ASP A 427 -17.62 -1.74 -29.44
N ASN A 428 -18.07 -2.76 -28.70
CA ASN A 428 -18.97 -2.64 -27.54
C ASN A 428 -18.23 -2.72 -26.19
N VAL A 429 -16.93 -2.42 -26.16
CA VAL A 429 -16.12 -2.46 -24.95
C VAL A 429 -15.53 -1.08 -24.70
N GLY A 430 -15.73 -0.55 -23.49
CA GLY A 430 -15.37 0.80 -23.07
C GLY A 430 -14.33 0.82 -21.94
N ILE A 431 -13.54 1.89 -21.81
CA ILE A 431 -12.78 2.21 -20.60
C ILE A 431 -13.52 3.34 -19.89
N PHE A 432 -14.01 3.08 -18.70
CA PHE A 432 -14.88 4.00 -17.97
C PHE A 432 -14.19 4.59 -16.74
N LEU A 433 -14.38 5.89 -16.55
CA LEU A 433 -14.19 6.56 -15.27
C LEU A 433 -15.44 6.36 -14.41
N ARG A 434 -15.24 5.98 -13.15
CA ARG A 434 -16.27 5.67 -12.16
C ARG A 434 -15.89 6.21 -10.79
N PRO A 435 -16.87 6.44 -9.89
CA PRO A 435 -16.56 6.81 -8.52
C PRO A 435 -15.70 5.76 -7.81
N PHE A 436 -14.81 6.24 -6.93
CA PHE A 436 -14.01 5.37 -6.07
C PHE A 436 -14.90 4.40 -5.28
N GLY A 437 -14.52 3.14 -5.22
CA GLY A 437 -15.26 2.17 -4.42
C GLY A 437 -16.57 1.66 -5.04
N SER A 438 -16.64 1.48 -6.36
CA SER A 438 -17.88 1.11 -7.06
C SER A 438 -18.18 -0.40 -7.07
N ASP A 439 -17.17 -1.29 -7.04
CA ASP A 439 -17.37 -2.74 -7.09
C ASP A 439 -17.44 -3.35 -5.68
N ARG A 440 -18.60 -3.27 -5.03
CA ARG A 440 -18.69 -3.46 -3.56
C ARG A 440 -18.93 -4.91 -3.09
N MET A 441 -18.63 -5.92 -3.90
CA MET A 441 -19.07 -7.29 -3.66
C MET A 441 -17.92 -8.29 -3.69
N LEU A 442 -17.54 -8.79 -2.51
CA LEU A 442 -16.67 -9.96 -2.39
C LEU A 442 -17.50 -11.25 -2.55
N LYS A 443 -16.95 -12.25 -3.25
CA LYS A 443 -17.65 -13.51 -3.54
C LYS A 443 -17.27 -14.65 -2.60
N GLY A 444 -16.06 -14.63 -2.04
CA GLY A 444 -15.51 -15.74 -1.27
C GLY A 444 -14.71 -15.30 -0.05
N TYR A 445 -14.54 -16.23 0.89
CA TYR A 445 -13.71 -16.01 2.08
C TYR A 445 -12.24 -15.83 1.70
N ASP A 446 -11.76 -16.43 0.62
CA ASP A 446 -10.42 -16.21 0.08
C ASP A 446 -10.16 -14.73 -0.25
N GLU A 447 -11.13 -14.04 -0.87
CA GLU A 447 -11.07 -12.59 -1.13
C GLU A 447 -11.10 -11.80 0.19
N MET A 448 -11.93 -12.19 1.17
CA MET A 448 -12.00 -11.54 2.49
C MET A 448 -10.69 -11.67 3.27
N TYR A 449 -10.15 -12.88 3.37
CA TYR A 449 -8.87 -13.15 4.04
C TYR A 449 -7.75 -12.37 3.37
N ASN A 450 -7.72 -12.28 2.04
CA ASN A 450 -6.73 -11.47 1.34
C ASN A 450 -6.75 -10.01 1.82
N VAL A 451 -7.93 -9.38 1.90
CA VAL A 451 -8.04 -7.97 2.36
C VAL A 451 -7.62 -7.81 3.82
N ILE A 452 -7.98 -8.77 4.69
CA ILE A 452 -7.60 -8.74 6.11
C ILE A 452 -6.10 -8.95 6.29
N ILE A 453 -5.50 -9.92 5.58
CA ILE A 453 -4.05 -10.16 5.57
C ILE A 453 -3.33 -8.87 5.19
N MET A 454 -3.77 -8.18 4.14
CA MET A 454 -3.15 -6.92 3.72
C MET A 454 -3.23 -5.82 4.78
N LEU A 455 -4.33 -5.74 5.52
CA LEU A 455 -4.49 -4.78 6.62
C LEU A 455 -3.58 -5.12 7.80
N VAL A 456 -3.51 -6.39 8.19
CA VAL A 456 -2.64 -6.87 9.28
C VAL A 456 -1.17 -6.68 8.94
N VAL A 457 -0.77 -6.99 7.71
CA VAL A 457 0.60 -6.77 7.25
C VAL A 457 0.98 -5.30 7.27
N ALA A 458 0.07 -4.38 6.89
CA ALA A 458 0.34 -2.94 7.03
C ALA A 458 0.63 -2.55 8.48
N ILE A 459 -0.15 -3.06 9.45
CA ILE A 459 0.09 -2.82 10.88
C ILE A 459 1.43 -3.43 11.32
N ALA A 460 1.69 -4.70 10.96
CA ALA A 460 2.90 -5.41 11.34
C ALA A 460 4.15 -4.71 10.78
N PHE A 461 4.11 -4.25 9.54
CA PHE A 461 5.20 -3.51 8.92
C PHE A 461 5.37 -2.12 9.52
N SER A 462 4.30 -1.43 9.91
CA SER A 462 4.43 -0.18 10.67
C SER A 462 5.12 -0.39 12.01
N ILE A 463 4.82 -1.48 12.73
CA ILE A 463 5.50 -1.83 13.99
C ILE A 463 6.97 -2.18 13.73
N THR A 464 7.22 -2.98 12.71
CA THR A 464 8.54 -3.56 12.45
C THR A 464 9.50 -2.55 11.82
N MET A 465 9.06 -1.78 10.82
CA MET A 465 9.92 -0.93 9.98
C MET A 465 9.88 0.54 10.38
N LEU A 466 8.73 1.07 10.81
CA LEU A 466 8.60 2.47 11.23
C LEU A 466 8.74 2.64 12.74
N GLY A 467 8.40 1.59 13.50
CA GLY A 467 8.42 1.61 14.96
C GLY A 467 9.84 1.65 15.55
N PRO A 468 9.97 2.13 16.80
CA PRO A 468 11.27 2.26 17.47
C PRO A 468 11.81 0.94 18.03
N TYR A 469 11.10 -0.17 17.84
CA TYR A 469 11.35 -1.43 18.52
C TYR A 469 12.47 -2.26 17.85
N GLY A 470 13.72 -2.05 18.27
CA GLY A 470 14.90 -2.77 17.75
C GLY A 470 14.77 -4.30 17.82
N PHE A 471 14.26 -4.84 18.93
CA PHE A 471 14.09 -6.28 19.12
C PHE A 471 13.14 -6.93 18.09
N VAL A 472 12.12 -6.20 17.60
CA VAL A 472 11.21 -6.71 16.56
C VAL A 472 11.93 -6.80 15.21
N LYS A 473 12.79 -5.81 14.92
CA LYS A 473 13.61 -5.79 13.70
C LYS A 473 14.63 -6.93 13.70
N GLU A 474 15.27 -7.17 14.83
CA GLU A 474 16.20 -8.30 15.01
C GLU A 474 15.51 -9.66 14.86
N ALA A 475 14.32 -9.82 15.46
CA ALA A 475 13.52 -11.03 15.33
C ALA A 475 13.15 -11.31 13.85
N ALA A 476 12.79 -10.27 13.10
CA ALA A 476 12.45 -10.39 11.68
C ALA A 476 13.68 -10.51 10.75
N ASN A 477 14.89 -10.15 11.20
CA ASN A 477 16.14 -10.26 10.45
C ASN A 477 16.94 -11.53 10.83
N VAL A 478 16.27 -12.69 10.80
CA VAL A 478 16.79 -13.98 11.27
C VAL A 478 18.14 -14.40 10.69
N THR A 479 18.43 -13.98 9.46
CA THR A 479 19.68 -14.33 8.77
C THR A 479 20.90 -13.58 9.30
N GLU A 480 20.70 -12.43 9.96
CA GLU A 480 21.77 -11.67 10.61
C GLU A 480 21.77 -11.91 12.12
N SER A 481 20.60 -11.90 12.76
CA SER A 481 20.48 -12.12 14.22
C SER A 481 20.75 -13.57 14.62
N ARG A 482 20.54 -14.52 13.71
CA ARG A 482 20.60 -15.99 13.95
C ARG A 482 19.66 -16.48 15.06
N GLN A 483 18.70 -15.64 15.49
CA GLN A 483 17.74 -15.95 16.54
C GLN A 483 16.50 -16.67 15.99
N MET A 484 16.59 -17.99 15.84
CA MET A 484 15.49 -18.77 15.27
C MET A 484 14.21 -18.73 16.10
N LEU A 485 14.31 -18.79 17.43
CA LEU A 485 13.14 -18.74 18.30
C LEU A 485 12.39 -17.41 18.19
N SER A 486 13.10 -16.28 18.26
CA SER A 486 12.53 -14.93 18.08
C SER A 486 11.82 -14.79 16.72
N PHE A 487 12.43 -15.33 15.67
CA PHE A 487 11.84 -15.35 14.33
C PHE A 487 10.56 -16.19 14.26
N LEU A 488 10.56 -17.40 14.84
CA LEU A 488 9.37 -18.26 14.87
C LEU A 488 8.22 -17.63 15.68
N ILE A 489 8.52 -16.95 16.78
CA ILE A 489 7.53 -16.19 17.54
C ILE A 489 6.98 -15.04 16.71
N TYR A 490 7.84 -14.27 16.03
CA TYR A 490 7.44 -13.22 15.11
C TYR A 490 6.49 -13.76 14.02
N LEU A 491 6.81 -14.89 13.41
CA LEU A 491 5.95 -15.54 12.42
C LEU A 491 4.64 -16.03 13.02
N ALA A 492 4.66 -16.67 14.19
CA ALA A 492 3.45 -17.15 14.86
C ALA A 492 2.49 -15.99 15.17
N VAL A 493 3.01 -14.86 15.65
CA VAL A 493 2.22 -13.64 15.89
C VAL A 493 1.68 -13.07 14.58
N LEU A 494 2.50 -12.96 13.53
CA LEU A 494 2.08 -12.40 12.25
C LEU A 494 0.99 -13.26 11.57
N TRP A 495 1.23 -14.57 11.47
CA TRP A 495 0.29 -15.51 10.85
C TRP A 495 -0.97 -15.69 11.71
N GLY A 496 -0.81 -15.80 13.03
CA GLY A 496 -1.94 -15.88 13.97
C GLY A 496 -2.81 -14.63 13.91
N ALA A 497 -2.21 -13.44 13.85
CA ALA A 497 -2.95 -12.19 13.70
C ALA A 497 -3.71 -12.13 12.37
N ALA A 498 -3.06 -12.50 11.27
CA ALA A 498 -3.59 -12.37 9.91
C ALA A 498 -4.65 -13.43 9.55
N LEU A 499 -4.52 -14.67 10.07
CA LEU A 499 -5.38 -15.79 9.72
C LEU A 499 -6.41 -16.14 10.79
N VAL A 500 -6.18 -15.77 12.06
CA VAL A 500 -7.07 -16.16 13.17
C VAL A 500 -7.65 -14.95 13.85
N VAL A 501 -6.83 -14.07 14.43
CA VAL A 501 -7.30 -12.99 15.31
C VAL A 501 -8.14 -11.97 14.54
N PHE A 502 -7.61 -11.33 13.50
CA PHE A 502 -8.35 -10.29 12.77
C PHE A 502 -9.54 -10.84 11.98
N PRO A 503 -9.44 -11.96 11.24
CA PRO A 503 -10.60 -12.58 10.61
C PRO A 503 -11.66 -13.01 11.63
N GLY A 504 -11.24 -13.60 12.75
CA GLY A 504 -12.13 -14.00 13.84
C GLY A 504 -12.88 -12.82 14.44
N LEU A 505 -12.17 -11.75 14.82
CA LEU A 505 -12.76 -10.50 15.33
C LEU A 505 -13.73 -9.88 14.32
N PHE A 506 -13.36 -9.84 13.04
CA PHE A 506 -14.24 -9.31 12.00
C PHE A 506 -15.51 -10.16 11.79
N ILE A 507 -15.37 -11.49 11.79
CA ILE A 507 -16.52 -12.40 11.74
C ILE A 507 -17.41 -12.24 12.99
N LEU A 508 -16.83 -12.03 14.18
CA LEU A 508 -17.58 -11.76 15.40
C LEU A 508 -18.39 -10.47 15.29
N THR A 509 -17.80 -9.39 14.76
CA THR A 509 -18.54 -8.12 14.58
C THR A 509 -19.70 -8.28 13.59
N THR A 510 -19.53 -9.05 12.51
CA THR A 510 -20.59 -9.31 11.53
C THR A 510 -21.67 -10.27 12.05
N LYS A 511 -21.31 -11.26 12.88
CA LYS A 511 -22.28 -12.09 13.63
C LYS A 511 -23.08 -11.26 14.62
N GLY A 512 -22.44 -10.35 15.35
CA GLY A 512 -23.12 -9.39 16.22
C GLY A 512 -24.06 -8.47 15.43
N ALA A 513 -23.61 -7.97 14.28
CA ALA A 513 -24.42 -7.14 13.39
C ALA A 513 -25.67 -7.89 12.89
N ARG A 514 -25.54 -9.18 12.56
CA ARG A 514 -26.66 -10.05 12.21
C ARG A 514 -27.68 -10.19 13.34
N ARG A 515 -27.22 -10.30 14.59
CA ARG A 515 -28.11 -10.33 15.76
C ARG A 515 -28.85 -9.00 15.95
N LEU A 516 -28.15 -7.87 15.78
CA LEU A 516 -28.75 -6.53 15.87
C LEU A 516 -29.82 -6.25 14.80
N THR A 517 -29.78 -6.95 13.66
CA THR A 517 -30.78 -6.88 12.61
C THR A 517 -31.87 -7.96 12.70
N GLY A 518 -31.93 -8.73 13.79
CA GLY A 518 -32.95 -9.76 13.99
C GLY A 518 -32.74 -11.02 13.15
N ASN A 519 -31.50 -11.32 12.74
CA ASN A 519 -31.14 -12.48 11.92
C ASN A 519 -31.81 -12.58 10.54
N LEU A 520 -32.42 -11.49 10.06
CA LEU A 520 -33.14 -11.42 8.78
C LEU A 520 -32.23 -11.62 7.56
N ILE A 521 -30.91 -11.53 7.73
CA ILE A 521 -29.92 -11.54 6.64
C ILE A 521 -29.05 -12.80 6.73
N ASN A 522 -28.72 -13.38 5.58
CA ASN A 522 -27.74 -14.47 5.49
C ASN A 522 -26.38 -14.00 6.03
N GLY A 523 -25.86 -14.72 7.03
CA GLY A 523 -24.61 -14.35 7.71
C GLY A 523 -23.40 -14.30 6.77
N LYS A 524 -23.28 -15.24 5.83
CA LYS A 524 -22.16 -15.28 4.88
C LYS A 524 -22.18 -14.05 3.97
N ASP A 525 -23.33 -13.73 3.38
CA ASP A 525 -23.47 -12.59 2.49
C ASP A 525 -23.23 -11.28 3.24
N LEU A 526 -23.74 -11.17 4.46
CA LEU A 526 -23.50 -10.01 5.32
C LEU A 526 -22.01 -9.81 5.61
N THR A 527 -21.30 -10.86 6.02
CA THR A 527 -19.85 -10.82 6.29
C THR A 527 -19.07 -10.41 5.04
N LEU A 528 -19.34 -11.04 3.89
CA LEU A 528 -18.63 -10.75 2.65
C LEU A 528 -18.89 -9.33 2.15
N ARG A 529 -20.12 -8.81 2.27
CA ARG A 529 -20.40 -7.42 1.86
C ARG A 529 -19.80 -6.38 2.78
N LEU A 530 -19.83 -6.62 4.09
CA LEU A 530 -19.23 -5.71 5.06
C LEU A 530 -17.69 -5.73 4.99
N SER A 531 -17.08 -6.84 4.57
CA SER A 531 -15.62 -6.91 4.39
C SER A 531 -15.09 -5.90 3.37
N TYR A 532 -15.95 -5.37 2.49
CA TYR A 532 -15.61 -4.29 1.58
C TYR A 532 -15.13 -3.01 2.29
N ILE A 533 -15.57 -2.75 3.54
CA ILE A 533 -15.10 -1.62 4.36
C ILE A 533 -13.57 -1.63 4.48
N LEU A 534 -12.99 -2.83 4.54
CA LEU A 534 -11.56 -3.02 4.75
C LEU A 534 -10.72 -2.74 3.49
N ILE A 535 -11.32 -2.66 2.30
CA ILE A 535 -10.59 -2.39 1.06
C ILE A 535 -10.10 -0.93 1.00
N PRO A 536 -10.97 0.11 1.06
CA PRO A 536 -10.50 1.48 1.17
C PRO A 536 -9.58 1.68 2.37
N LEU A 537 -9.96 1.15 3.53
CA LEU A 537 -9.14 1.25 4.74
C LEU A 537 -7.72 0.69 4.53
N GLY A 538 -7.61 -0.49 3.94
CA GLY A 538 -6.34 -1.13 3.62
C GLY A 538 -5.51 -0.35 2.61
N ILE A 539 -6.12 0.18 1.54
CA ILE A 539 -5.42 1.03 0.56
C ILE A 539 -4.77 2.23 1.26
N PHE A 540 -5.55 2.99 2.03
CA PHE A 540 -5.06 4.19 2.71
C PHE A 540 -4.07 3.85 3.83
N ALA A 541 -4.22 2.73 4.54
CA ALA A 541 -3.22 2.26 5.51
C ALA A 541 -1.86 1.99 4.85
N TRP A 542 -1.84 1.37 3.66
CA TRP A 542 -0.61 1.13 2.90
C TRP A 542 0.01 2.42 2.35
N ILE A 543 -0.81 3.39 1.93
CA ILE A 543 -0.31 4.71 1.51
C ILE A 543 0.33 5.41 2.70
N ALA A 544 -0.33 5.45 3.85
CA ALA A 544 0.20 6.05 5.08
C ALA A 544 1.51 5.38 5.52
N PHE A 545 1.59 4.04 5.44
CA PHE A 545 2.83 3.30 5.73
C PHE A 545 3.98 3.64 4.76
N SER A 546 3.69 3.78 3.46
CA SER A 546 4.73 3.91 2.43
C SER A 546 5.23 5.35 2.28
N LEU A 547 4.43 6.34 2.66
CA LEU A 547 4.73 7.77 2.51
C LEU A 547 6.08 8.20 3.11
N PRO A 548 6.45 7.83 4.36
CA PRO A 548 7.73 8.23 4.95
C PRO A 548 8.92 7.73 4.14
N SER A 549 8.80 6.56 3.50
CA SER A 549 9.89 5.96 2.73
C SER A 549 10.29 6.84 1.56
N VAL A 550 9.34 7.54 0.91
CA VAL A 550 9.66 8.47 -0.18
C VAL A 550 10.04 9.85 0.35
N MET A 551 9.29 10.40 1.30
CA MET A 551 9.56 11.76 1.82
C MET A 551 10.96 11.87 2.47
N VAL A 552 11.44 10.81 3.12
CA VAL A 552 12.75 10.80 3.78
C VAL A 552 13.87 10.38 2.82
N ASN A 553 13.62 9.44 1.91
CA ASN A 553 14.67 8.80 1.11
C ASN A 553 14.67 9.24 -0.38
N TYR A 554 14.01 10.34 -0.75
CA TYR A 554 13.93 10.76 -2.15
C TYR A 554 15.31 11.06 -2.75
N ASN A 555 16.26 11.54 -1.94
CA ASN A 555 17.63 11.81 -2.38
C ASN A 555 18.32 10.53 -2.88
N TYR A 556 18.09 9.39 -2.23
CA TYR A 556 18.62 8.10 -2.67
C TYR A 556 18.09 7.70 -4.04
N ILE A 557 16.87 8.14 -4.43
CA ILE A 557 16.35 7.94 -5.79
C ILE A 557 17.23 8.67 -6.79
N LEU A 558 17.65 9.91 -6.50
CA LEU A 558 18.53 10.69 -7.36
C LEU A 558 19.92 10.04 -7.48
N ILE A 559 20.47 9.60 -6.35
CA ILE A 559 21.79 8.93 -6.29
C ILE A 559 21.80 7.69 -7.17
N VAL A 560 20.84 6.77 -6.99
CA VAL A 560 20.82 5.51 -7.76
C VAL A 560 20.46 5.70 -9.23
N LEU A 561 19.82 6.80 -9.61
CA LEU A 561 19.62 7.12 -11.03
C LEU A 561 20.92 7.60 -11.69
N SER A 562 21.76 8.33 -10.95
CA SER A 562 23.08 8.75 -11.42
C SER A 562 24.11 7.62 -11.43
N ASP A 563 24.04 6.69 -10.47
CA ASP A 563 24.90 5.50 -10.39
C ASP A 563 24.09 4.19 -10.22
N PRO A 564 23.43 3.69 -11.28
CA PRO A 564 22.51 2.54 -11.21
C PRO A 564 23.19 1.20 -10.87
N LEU A 565 24.47 1.06 -11.18
CA LEU A 565 25.24 -0.16 -10.92
C LEU A 565 26.18 -0.04 -9.71
N GLY A 566 26.36 1.17 -9.16
CA GLY A 566 27.32 1.41 -8.09
C GLY A 566 28.77 1.38 -8.58
N LEU A 567 29.01 1.74 -9.85
CA LEU A 567 30.33 1.70 -10.49
C LEU A 567 31.06 3.04 -10.41
N GLY A 568 30.53 4.02 -9.66
CA GLY A 568 31.07 5.36 -9.58
C GLY A 568 30.63 6.27 -10.73
N TRP A 569 29.52 5.95 -11.39
CA TRP A 569 28.96 6.81 -12.43
C TRP A 569 28.32 8.07 -11.84
N ASN A 570 28.19 9.10 -12.67
CA ASN A 570 27.47 10.32 -12.32
C ASN A 570 26.65 10.84 -13.51
N LEU A 571 25.73 10.01 -14.00
CA LEU A 571 25.00 10.26 -15.25
C LEU A 571 24.22 11.59 -15.25
N PHE A 572 23.74 12.04 -14.08
CA PHE A 572 22.92 13.25 -13.95
C PHE A 572 23.52 14.29 -12.99
N GLY A 573 24.76 14.14 -12.54
CA GLY A 573 25.38 15.07 -11.59
C GLY A 573 24.88 14.95 -10.14
N THR A 574 24.12 13.89 -9.81
CA THR A 574 23.45 13.73 -8.51
C THR A 574 23.95 12.54 -7.68
N ALA A 575 25.07 11.93 -8.05
CA ALA A 575 25.65 10.79 -7.32
C ALA A 575 25.97 11.12 -5.84
N ASP A 576 26.32 12.38 -5.54
CA ASP A 576 26.66 12.86 -4.19
C ASP A 576 25.56 13.73 -3.56
N ALA A 577 24.31 13.56 -3.98
CA ALA A 577 23.20 14.36 -3.46
C ALA A 577 23.11 14.23 -1.93
N PRO A 578 23.11 15.36 -1.17
CA PRO A 578 23.12 15.32 0.28
C PRO A 578 21.82 14.73 0.84
N PHE A 579 21.90 14.16 2.03
CA PHE A 579 20.72 13.73 2.76
C PHE A 579 19.94 14.95 3.25
N ASN A 580 18.74 15.15 2.69
CA ASN A 580 17.86 16.25 3.03
C ASN A 580 16.40 15.78 2.93
N PRO A 581 15.77 15.32 4.03
CA PRO A 581 14.38 14.87 4.03
C PRO A 581 13.38 15.99 3.66
N PHE A 582 12.31 15.65 2.93
CA PHE A 582 11.27 16.60 2.56
C PHE A 582 10.23 16.78 3.67
N TYR A 583 10.37 17.84 4.48
CA TYR A 583 9.45 18.22 5.57
C TYR A 583 9.03 17.04 6.48
N PRO A 584 10.00 16.33 7.09
CA PRO A 584 9.72 15.09 7.79
C PRO A 584 8.82 15.26 9.03
N GLU A 585 8.77 16.46 9.63
CA GLU A 585 7.91 16.79 10.77
C GLU A 585 6.40 16.74 10.47
N TRP A 586 6.02 16.86 9.19
CA TRP A 586 4.62 16.80 8.76
C TRP A 586 4.12 15.38 8.50
N ILE A 587 5.03 14.40 8.42
CA ILE A 587 4.71 13.00 8.10
C ILE A 587 3.59 12.44 8.99
N PRO A 588 3.63 12.56 10.35
CA PRO A 588 2.58 12.02 11.21
C PRO A 588 1.19 12.61 10.91
N VAL A 589 1.12 13.90 10.62
CA VAL A 589 -0.15 14.60 10.32
C VAL A 589 -0.73 14.12 8.99
N ILE A 590 0.11 14.03 7.95
CA ILE A 590 -0.32 13.55 6.64
C ILE A 590 -0.79 12.09 6.74
N GLN A 591 -0.08 11.23 7.47
CA GLN A 591 -0.49 9.86 7.75
C GLN A 591 -1.86 9.82 8.45
N GLY A 592 -2.09 10.69 9.44
CA GLY A 592 -3.38 10.81 10.13
C GLY A 592 -4.52 11.16 9.16
N VAL A 593 -4.34 12.17 8.31
CA VAL A 593 -5.36 12.58 7.31
C VAL A 593 -5.66 11.46 6.32
N ILE A 594 -4.64 10.76 5.83
CA ILE A 594 -4.78 9.60 4.94
C ILE A 594 -5.62 8.50 5.62
N LEU A 595 -5.34 8.16 6.87
CA LEU A 595 -6.10 7.13 7.60
C LEU A 595 -7.56 7.53 7.82
N LEU A 596 -7.82 8.79 8.19
CA LEU A 596 -9.19 9.31 8.36
C LEU A 596 -9.97 9.27 7.04
N THR A 597 -9.31 9.56 5.91
CA THR A 597 -9.90 9.45 4.58
C THR A 597 -10.26 7.99 4.25
N GLY A 598 -9.37 7.05 4.58
CA GLY A 598 -9.61 5.62 4.45
C GLY A 598 -10.80 5.14 5.28
N LEU A 599 -10.93 5.62 6.53
CA LEU A 599 -12.05 5.30 7.42
C LEU A 599 -13.38 5.79 6.84
N TYR A 600 -13.43 7.05 6.41
CA TYR A 600 -14.61 7.66 5.81
C TYR A 600 -15.04 6.89 4.56
N LEU A 601 -14.11 6.63 3.63
CA LEU A 601 -14.41 5.91 2.39
C LEU A 601 -14.79 4.45 2.66
N GLY A 602 -14.13 3.77 3.60
CA GLY A 602 -14.44 2.40 3.99
C GLY A 602 -15.89 2.25 4.46
N ILE A 603 -16.28 3.04 5.46
CA ILE A 603 -17.64 3.00 6.05
C ILE A 603 -18.68 3.46 5.03
N SER A 604 -18.42 4.54 4.29
CA SER A 604 -19.33 5.05 3.26
C SER A 604 -19.60 4.01 2.18
N ARG A 605 -18.57 3.36 1.65
CA ARG A 605 -18.75 2.35 0.59
C ARG A 605 -19.31 1.05 1.13
N GLY A 606 -19.00 0.69 2.38
CA GLY A 606 -19.64 -0.43 3.08
C GLY A 606 -21.14 -0.26 3.23
N TYR A 607 -21.62 0.92 3.64
CA TYR A 607 -23.05 1.22 3.73
C TYR A 607 -23.78 0.99 2.39
N HIS A 608 -23.23 1.54 1.31
CA HIS A 608 -23.83 1.35 -0.02
C HIS A 608 -23.63 -0.07 -0.58
N GLY A 609 -22.71 -0.87 -0.05
CA GLY A 609 -22.59 -2.30 -0.39
C GLY A 609 -23.80 -3.12 0.10
N LEU A 610 -24.45 -2.66 1.17
CA LEU A 610 -25.63 -3.31 1.75
C LEU A 610 -26.93 -3.02 1.00
N GLU A 611 -26.96 -2.04 0.10
CA GLU A 611 -28.17 -1.61 -0.62
C GLU A 611 -28.88 -2.76 -1.34
N ASN A 612 -28.13 -3.69 -1.95
CA ASN A 612 -28.77 -4.81 -2.67
C ASN A 612 -29.18 -6.00 -1.77
N ILE A 613 -28.93 -5.96 -0.46
CA ILE A 613 -29.45 -6.98 0.49
C ILE A 613 -30.53 -6.38 1.38
N VAL A 614 -30.30 -5.17 1.89
CA VAL A 614 -31.13 -4.55 2.91
C VAL A 614 -31.66 -3.23 2.37
N GLN A 615 -32.92 -3.23 1.93
CA GLN A 615 -33.55 -2.03 1.41
C GLN A 615 -33.77 -0.98 2.52
N ASN A 616 -34.19 -1.43 3.71
CA ASN A 616 -34.45 -0.57 4.86
C ASN A 616 -33.17 0.17 5.35
N PRO A 617 -33.09 1.50 5.24
CA PRO A 617 -31.93 2.28 5.68
C PRO A 617 -31.57 2.09 7.16
N PHE A 618 -32.57 1.96 8.04
CA PHE A 618 -32.36 1.80 9.47
C PHE A 618 -31.69 0.45 9.80
N LEU A 619 -32.13 -0.63 9.15
CA LEU A 619 -31.48 -1.94 9.28
C LEU A 619 -30.07 -1.95 8.70
N ARG A 620 -29.82 -1.21 7.61
CA ARG A 620 -28.46 -1.02 7.06
C ARG A 620 -27.53 -0.35 8.07
N VAL A 621 -27.97 0.74 8.70
CA VAL A 621 -27.19 1.42 9.74
C VAL A 621 -26.92 0.49 10.92
N LYS A 622 -27.94 -0.24 11.41
CA LYS A 622 -27.76 -1.21 12.50
C LYS A 622 -26.71 -2.28 12.17
N ALA A 623 -26.73 -2.81 10.95
CA ALA A 623 -25.75 -3.78 10.48
C ALA A 623 -24.32 -3.19 10.41
N LEU A 624 -24.19 -1.88 10.22
CA LEU A 624 -22.92 -1.20 10.00
C LEU A 624 -22.19 -0.82 11.31
N ILE A 625 -22.90 -0.77 12.45
CA ILE A 625 -22.34 -0.28 13.73
C ILE A 625 -21.09 -1.06 14.15
N LEU A 626 -21.20 -2.38 14.36
CA LEU A 626 -20.08 -3.19 14.88
C LEU A 626 -18.89 -3.27 13.89
N PRO A 627 -19.10 -3.48 12.57
CA PRO A 627 -18.00 -3.39 11.60
C PRO A 627 -17.33 -2.01 11.54
N SER A 628 -18.09 -0.92 11.74
CA SER A 628 -17.50 0.42 11.81
C SER A 628 -16.65 0.61 13.06
N LEU A 629 -17.05 0.04 14.20
CA LEU A 629 -16.23 0.05 15.41
C LEU A 629 -14.94 -0.76 15.23
N PHE A 630 -14.99 -1.87 14.49
CA PHE A 630 -13.77 -2.60 14.12
C PHE A 630 -12.85 -1.75 13.25
N ALA A 631 -13.38 -1.10 12.20
CA ALA A 631 -12.59 -0.20 11.35
C ALA A 631 -12.00 0.98 12.16
N LEU A 632 -12.78 1.55 13.07
CA LEU A 632 -12.34 2.61 13.99
C LEU A 632 -11.20 2.14 14.88
N PHE A 633 -11.31 0.95 15.47
CA PHE A 633 -10.28 0.35 16.31
C PHE A 633 -8.97 0.19 15.54
N VAL A 634 -9.03 -0.36 14.32
CA VAL A 634 -7.85 -0.53 13.47
C VAL A 634 -7.21 0.81 13.11
N VAL A 635 -8.00 1.82 12.75
CA VAL A 635 -7.48 3.17 12.47
C VAL A 635 -6.82 3.76 13.71
N ASN A 636 -7.38 3.57 14.90
CA ASN A 636 -6.80 4.10 16.12
C ASN A 636 -5.49 3.40 16.51
N ILE A 637 -5.32 2.11 16.20
CA ILE A 637 -4.02 1.43 16.30
C ILE A 637 -2.99 2.13 15.41
N LEU A 638 -3.32 2.37 14.13
CA LEU A 638 -2.41 3.02 13.20
C LEU A 638 -2.14 4.49 13.57
N LEU A 639 -3.14 5.23 14.03
CA LEU A 639 -2.97 6.60 14.55
C LEU A 639 -2.03 6.62 15.76
N LYS A 640 -2.13 5.63 16.66
CA LYS A 640 -1.21 5.49 17.79
C LYS A 640 0.23 5.26 17.31
N LEU A 641 0.41 4.36 16.34
CA LEU A 641 1.73 4.08 15.76
C LEU A 641 2.33 5.27 15.03
N TYR A 642 1.54 6.09 14.34
CA TYR A 642 2.06 7.19 13.52
C TYR A 642 2.17 8.50 14.27
N MET A 643 1.23 8.80 15.16
CA MET A 643 1.10 10.13 15.75
C MET A 643 1.42 10.18 17.24
N GLY A 644 1.47 9.06 17.99
CA GLY A 644 2.05 9.03 19.34
C GLY A 644 1.20 8.41 20.44
#